data_AF-A0A364N6J2-F1
#
_entry.id   AF-A0A364N6J2-F1
#
_cell.length_a   1.000
_cell.length_b   1.000
_cell.length_c   1.000
_cell.angle_alpha   90.00
_cell.angle_beta   90.00
_cell.angle_gamma   90.00
#
_symmetry.space_group_name_H-M   'P 1'
#
loop_
_entity.id
_entity.type
_entity.pdbx_description
1 polymer ?
#
loop_
_entity_poly.entity_id
_entity_poly.type
_entity_poly.pdbx_seq_one_letter_code
_entity_poly.pdbx_strand_id
1 'polypeptide(L)'
;MAYSAPFLLRACLVSYLFLFTRQVSAYVGGATVSSTILIIARDTTAATNGAALGLQGYGIPYEIVTVPQAGITNLPLLNSSATYGNYGGIVTISEVGYNYDGLYYSALTTEQWSELYDYQASFGVRMVRLDVFPTTEFGAVSNGGNLNDEPFSFTNMTGFPSVNFKPDVEISMANIYHTPATITNSSIAWEVAKFSTSGTAVVVNQIGARQQMVWFLPFALDWAPTSNILQHAWITWITRGLFVGFRRIYLGTQVDDMFLETEMYRPTGKNYRATPDDLSVHVTWQAELNAKLPSGSEFFIEIGHNGNGDIEASAYTDEGETICNPDTAIEYAEQPEGSPEFKKPPGTGTNIWPATPSQYSWSLECAQIDDLQNWFAVESQRDAFAHISHTFSHADLTNATYSDTSKEITFNQAWLKQVGLDAARRFSPKGIIPPAITGLFNADAIKGWMDNGITNVVGDNTRPSLRNPQSTFWPFTTTVANNGYAGLLIMPRWATLIYYNCDLPACTTQEWIDTSAGQGTFDDLIANARDTAMRNLFGLHWDPYMFHQANMRVADVPTTTLNGESGQYSLLMSWIKVVTEEMTRITTWPIKTLKHDDIAQLFIDRQTRDLCRPSMTWKASSDGTGIESVSVYTAGGNSCGTTIPITVPGAVADTTGATREQLGSDPLTLWVTMSGASRQCREKATAPPATRLLTPQIHGYIGWNKQSTGTQQNKKVGTMDAKSPPQKHRTWTRRRKLLCILLPILVLGILALALGLGLGLTLGRSDDDDDDDGGNDDTSPPLPSPNTTLPWTPAVSSTWQIILSHPPDLSSSSATTPNVSVFDIDLFDTPASTIQQLHSLGKKVLCYFSAGSYEDWRDDADEFEDADLGNDLDGWPGEKWLDLKSENVRRIMKTRIELAAEKGCDGVDPDNVDAYQNDNGLDLTSEDSISYMAFLSNLTVPLNLALGLKNAGDIIPSVLPIVHFSVNEECVKYSECDTFAPFIEAGKPVFHIEYPDGAGAEQGLKNDALGQSCDREGDGEGSEGFSTVLKKMELDGWVEYCDGSVEVTDVDEAVGGHD
;
A
#
# COMPACT_ATOMS: atom_id res chain seq x y z
N MET A 1 47.31 37.05 -69.00
CA MET A 1 46.97 35.61 -69.09
C MET A 1 45.62 35.49 -68.39
N ALA A 2 44.47 35.35 -69.08
CA ALA A 2 44.04 34.23 -69.93
C ALA A 2 43.95 32.93 -69.09
N TYR A 3 42.83 32.22 -68.96
CA TYR A 3 41.66 32.07 -69.85
C TYR A 3 40.28 32.06 -69.13
N SER A 4 39.21 31.91 -69.92
CA SER A 4 37.80 32.15 -69.57
C SER A 4 36.95 30.89 -69.32
N ALA A 5 35.77 31.13 -68.73
CA ALA A 5 34.47 30.48 -68.98
C ALA A 5 34.03 29.25 -68.11
N PRO A 6 32.70 29.04 -67.93
CA PRO A 6 32.15 28.34 -66.77
C PRO A 6 31.31 27.08 -67.09
N PHE A 7 31.20 26.14 -66.15
CA PHE A 7 30.12 25.13 -66.10
C PHE A 7 30.05 24.49 -64.71
N LEU A 8 28.87 24.54 -64.05
CA LEU A 8 28.29 23.53 -63.12
C LEU A 8 27.14 24.09 -62.24
N LEU A 9 26.31 24.96 -62.82
CA LEU A 9 24.98 25.28 -62.27
C LEU A 9 24.01 24.13 -62.59
N ARG A 10 24.26 22.93 -62.02
CA ARG A 10 23.42 21.70 -62.09
C ARG A 10 24.00 20.52 -61.27
N ALA A 11 24.26 20.73 -59.96
CA ALA A 11 24.68 19.64 -59.07
C ALA A 11 24.17 19.74 -57.60
N CYS A 12 23.73 20.90 -57.13
CA CYS A 12 23.29 21.11 -55.74
C CYS A 12 21.76 21.21 -55.59
N LEU A 13 21.00 20.42 -56.36
CA LEU A 13 19.53 20.36 -56.31
C LEU A 13 18.98 18.96 -56.01
N VAL A 14 19.85 18.02 -55.63
CA VAL A 14 19.50 16.63 -55.26
C VAL A 14 19.78 16.34 -53.77
N SER A 15 20.57 17.17 -53.09
CA SER A 15 20.91 17.02 -51.66
C SER A 15 19.97 17.75 -50.69
N TYR A 16 18.88 18.36 -51.19
CA TYR A 16 17.89 19.10 -50.38
C TYR A 16 16.47 18.50 -50.47
N LEU A 17 16.33 17.28 -50.99
CA LEU A 17 15.04 16.58 -51.14
C LEU A 17 14.90 15.34 -50.23
N PHE A 18 15.74 15.22 -49.19
CA PHE A 18 15.69 14.16 -48.16
C PHE A 18 15.31 14.67 -46.76
N LEU A 19 14.71 15.86 -46.68
CA LEU A 19 14.01 16.33 -45.48
C LEU A 19 12.51 16.11 -45.64
N PHE A 20 11.89 15.50 -44.61
CA PHE A 20 10.45 15.23 -44.47
C PHE A 20 9.81 14.25 -45.46
N THR A 21 10.32 13.01 -45.48
CA THR A 21 9.42 11.85 -45.47
C THR A 21 9.36 11.27 -44.07
N ARG A 22 8.45 11.78 -43.20
CA ARG A 22 8.03 11.00 -42.03
C ARG A 22 7.47 9.68 -42.59
N GLN A 23 8.14 8.56 -42.31
CA GLN A 23 7.54 7.26 -42.56
C GLN A 23 6.29 7.19 -41.67
N VAL A 24 5.11 7.11 -42.28
CA VAL A 24 3.91 6.75 -41.53
C VAL A 24 4.13 5.31 -41.10
N SER A 25 4.40 5.08 -39.80
CA SER A 25 4.65 3.73 -39.30
C SER A 25 3.44 2.86 -39.61
N ALA A 26 3.66 1.83 -40.43
CA ALA A 26 2.60 0.93 -40.85
C ALA A 26 2.32 -0.05 -39.72
N TYR A 27 1.04 -0.33 -39.48
CA TYR A 27 0.62 -1.32 -38.50
C TYR A 27 1.30 -2.69 -38.74
N VAL A 28 1.82 -3.29 -37.68
CA VAL A 28 2.57 -4.55 -37.73
C VAL A 28 1.61 -5.74 -37.66
N GLY A 29 1.17 -6.19 -38.83
CA GLY A 29 0.35 -7.40 -38.99
C GLY A 29 0.94 -8.63 -38.29
N GLY A 30 0.17 -9.26 -37.41
CA GLY A 30 0.60 -10.47 -36.69
C GLY A 30 1.55 -10.25 -35.51
N ALA A 31 1.75 -9.02 -35.05
CA ALA A 31 2.60 -8.70 -33.90
C ALA A 31 2.14 -9.42 -32.61
N THR A 32 3.12 -9.73 -31.76
CA THR A 32 2.89 -10.18 -30.38
C THR A 32 3.10 -8.98 -29.45
N VAL A 33 2.23 -8.79 -28.46
CA VAL A 33 2.31 -7.67 -27.53
C VAL A 33 2.05 -8.16 -26.12
N SER A 34 2.88 -7.75 -25.16
CA SER A 34 2.62 -7.98 -23.73
C SER A 34 1.31 -7.33 -23.29
N SER A 35 0.64 -7.88 -22.27
CA SER A 35 -0.51 -7.23 -21.64
C SER A 35 -0.13 -6.21 -20.56
N THR A 36 1.16 -6.04 -20.24
CA THR A 36 1.64 -5.06 -19.25
C THR A 36 1.16 -3.65 -19.61
N ILE A 37 0.65 -2.91 -18.62
CA ILE A 37 0.29 -1.49 -18.79
C ILE A 37 1.46 -0.60 -18.37
N LEU A 38 1.90 0.30 -19.24
CA LEU A 38 2.87 1.33 -18.88
C LEU A 38 2.12 2.51 -18.24
N ILE A 39 2.47 2.90 -17.01
CA ILE A 39 1.98 4.10 -16.35
C ILE A 39 3.10 5.15 -16.38
N ILE A 40 2.82 6.32 -16.94
CA ILE A 40 3.71 7.48 -16.97
C ILE A 40 3.09 8.55 -16.08
N ALA A 41 3.80 8.90 -15.00
CA ALA A 41 3.37 9.89 -14.01
C ALA A 41 4.54 10.79 -13.62
N ARG A 42 4.26 11.84 -12.85
CA ARG A 42 5.29 12.74 -12.31
C ARG A 42 6.13 12.03 -11.25
N ASP A 43 5.45 11.31 -10.39
CA ASP A 43 5.95 10.69 -9.17
C ASP A 43 5.15 9.41 -8.86
N THR A 44 5.64 8.62 -7.89
CA THR A 44 5.03 7.33 -7.50
C THR A 44 3.65 7.49 -6.87
N THR A 45 3.38 8.60 -6.18
CA THR A 45 2.08 8.87 -5.55
C THR A 45 1.01 9.15 -6.60
N ALA A 46 1.31 9.99 -7.58
CA ALA A 46 0.46 10.25 -8.75
C ALA A 46 0.23 8.99 -9.58
N ALA A 47 1.26 8.14 -9.78
CA ALA A 47 1.12 6.85 -10.44
C ALA A 47 0.16 5.92 -9.67
N THR A 48 0.34 5.83 -8.35
CA THR A 48 -0.39 4.91 -7.47
C THR A 48 -1.85 5.30 -7.33
N ASN A 49 -2.10 6.54 -6.91
CA ASN A 49 -3.42 7.07 -6.62
C ASN A 49 -4.19 7.43 -7.89
N GLY A 50 -3.51 7.72 -9.00
CA GLY A 50 -4.16 8.01 -10.28
C GLY A 50 -4.51 6.76 -11.10
N ALA A 51 -3.74 5.67 -11.00
CA ALA A 51 -3.96 4.48 -11.85
C ALA A 51 -3.57 3.12 -11.25
N ALA A 52 -2.47 3.01 -10.50
CA ALA A 52 -1.89 1.70 -10.19
C ALA A 52 -2.76 0.89 -9.21
N LEU A 53 -3.37 1.52 -8.19
CA LEU A 53 -4.28 0.84 -7.25
C LEU A 53 -5.43 0.12 -7.98
N GLY A 54 -5.97 0.74 -9.03
CA GLY A 54 -6.99 0.14 -9.89
C GLY A 54 -6.51 -1.12 -10.60
N LEU A 55 -5.32 -1.08 -11.20
CA LEU A 55 -4.72 -2.24 -11.86
C LEU A 55 -4.36 -3.35 -10.86
N GLN A 56 -3.88 -2.99 -9.65
CA GLN A 56 -3.67 -3.92 -8.55
C GLN A 56 -4.96 -4.60 -8.10
N GLY A 57 -6.09 -3.88 -8.03
CA GLY A 57 -7.40 -4.45 -7.67
C GLY A 57 -7.85 -5.57 -8.62
N TYR A 58 -7.60 -5.40 -9.93
CA TYR A 58 -7.85 -6.46 -10.92
C TYR A 58 -6.76 -7.56 -10.94
N GLY A 59 -5.54 -7.26 -10.49
CA GLY A 59 -4.36 -8.10 -10.68
C GLY A 59 -3.71 -7.98 -12.07
N ILE A 60 -3.86 -6.83 -12.73
CA ILE A 60 -3.30 -6.55 -14.06
C ILE A 60 -1.82 -6.12 -13.90
N PRO A 61 -0.86 -6.77 -14.59
CA PRO A 61 0.53 -6.35 -14.58
C PRO A 61 0.72 -4.94 -15.16
N TYR A 62 1.51 -4.12 -14.49
CA TYR A 62 1.87 -2.77 -14.92
C TYR A 62 3.34 -2.46 -14.60
N GLU A 63 3.83 -1.37 -15.18
CA GLU A 63 5.15 -0.78 -14.94
C GLU A 63 4.96 0.72 -14.73
N ILE A 64 5.63 1.33 -13.77
CA ILE A 64 5.59 2.77 -13.50
C ILE A 64 6.88 3.40 -14.01
N VAL A 65 6.74 4.50 -14.75
CA VAL A 65 7.82 5.43 -15.08
C VAL A 65 7.47 6.79 -14.49
N THR A 66 8.30 7.25 -13.57
CA THR A 66 8.28 8.61 -13.05
C THR A 66 9.00 9.54 -14.03
N VAL A 67 8.47 10.74 -14.22
CA VAL A 67 9.04 11.77 -15.10
C VAL A 67 9.13 13.07 -14.29
N PRO A 68 10.27 13.37 -13.65
CA PRO A 68 10.44 14.58 -12.86
C PRO A 68 10.40 15.83 -13.75
N GLN A 69 10.40 17.02 -13.14
CA GLN A 69 10.31 18.29 -13.89
C GLN A 69 11.51 18.50 -14.86
N ALA A 70 12.68 17.93 -14.55
CA ALA A 70 13.83 17.92 -15.44
C ALA A 70 13.63 17.06 -16.72
N GLY A 71 12.59 16.23 -16.76
CA GLY A 71 12.36 15.22 -17.79
C GLY A 71 13.16 13.94 -17.54
N ILE A 72 13.07 13.00 -18.46
CA ILE A 72 13.90 11.79 -18.52
C ILE A 72 14.63 11.73 -19.86
N THR A 73 15.82 11.13 -19.90
CA THR A 73 16.60 11.06 -21.16
C THR A 73 15.93 10.17 -22.19
N ASN A 74 15.44 8.99 -21.79
CA ASN A 74 14.84 8.00 -22.67
C ASN A 74 13.56 7.45 -22.04
N LEU A 75 12.59 7.08 -22.88
CA LEU A 75 11.48 6.21 -22.47
C LEU A 75 11.98 4.79 -22.19
N PRO A 76 11.24 3.97 -21.41
CA PRO A 76 11.52 2.54 -21.33
C PRO A 76 11.42 1.89 -22.71
N LEU A 77 12.07 0.73 -22.88
CA LEU A 77 12.10 0.03 -24.17
C LEU A 77 10.68 -0.42 -24.59
N LEU A 78 10.02 0.37 -25.45
CA LEU A 78 8.63 0.13 -25.84
C LEU A 78 8.43 -1.18 -26.62
N ASN A 79 9.42 -1.61 -27.40
CA ASN A 79 9.37 -2.85 -28.18
C ASN A 79 10.75 -3.53 -28.27
N SER A 80 10.81 -4.83 -27.98
CA SER A 80 12.06 -5.63 -28.04
C SER A 80 12.40 -6.15 -29.44
N SER A 81 11.45 -6.08 -30.39
CA SER A 81 11.72 -6.33 -31.81
C SER A 81 10.69 -5.62 -32.70
N ALA A 82 10.89 -5.67 -34.02
CA ALA A 82 9.94 -5.11 -34.99
C ALA A 82 8.53 -5.75 -34.94
N THR A 83 8.37 -6.91 -34.28
CA THR A 83 7.11 -7.66 -34.16
C THR A 83 6.74 -8.01 -32.72
N TYR A 84 7.43 -7.44 -31.72
CA TYR A 84 7.18 -7.69 -30.30
C TYR A 84 7.11 -6.37 -29.50
N GLY A 85 5.91 -6.00 -29.06
CA GLY A 85 5.67 -4.84 -28.20
C GLY A 85 5.67 -5.21 -26.71
N ASN A 86 6.30 -4.38 -25.87
CA ASN A 86 6.49 -4.67 -24.45
C ASN A 86 5.32 -4.19 -23.56
N TYR A 87 4.39 -3.38 -24.10
CA TYR A 87 3.23 -2.83 -23.36
C TYR A 87 1.92 -2.92 -24.14
N GLY A 88 0.86 -3.40 -23.51
CA GLY A 88 -0.48 -3.56 -24.09
C GLY A 88 -1.36 -2.31 -24.00
N GLY A 89 -0.98 -1.36 -23.14
CA GLY A 89 -1.63 -0.08 -22.91
C GLY A 89 -0.64 0.93 -22.33
N ILE A 90 -0.89 2.22 -22.56
CA ILE A 90 -0.16 3.33 -21.94
C ILE A 90 -1.16 4.20 -21.16
N VAL A 91 -0.88 4.51 -19.89
CA VAL A 91 -1.62 5.48 -19.08
C VAL A 91 -0.70 6.65 -18.82
N THR A 92 -1.15 7.88 -19.05
CA THR A 92 -0.37 9.10 -18.74
C THR A 92 -1.18 10.02 -17.83
N ILE A 93 -0.60 10.44 -16.71
CA ILE A 93 -1.30 11.17 -15.65
C ILE A 93 -0.82 12.62 -15.63
N SER A 94 -1.77 13.56 -15.63
CA SER A 94 -1.54 15.02 -15.70
C SER A 94 -0.65 15.46 -16.89
N GLU A 95 -0.58 14.63 -17.94
CA GLU A 95 0.37 14.73 -19.07
C GLU A 95 1.85 14.86 -18.65
N VAL A 96 2.20 14.45 -17.42
CA VAL A 96 3.43 14.81 -16.71
C VAL A 96 3.77 16.30 -16.83
N GLY A 97 2.74 17.13 -16.66
CA GLY A 97 2.80 18.57 -16.80
C GLY A 97 3.35 19.27 -15.56
N TYR A 98 4.27 20.20 -15.80
CA TYR A 98 4.88 21.07 -14.79
C TYR A 98 4.79 22.54 -15.19
N ASN A 99 4.95 23.41 -14.21
CA ASN A 99 5.01 24.86 -14.39
C ASN A 99 6.45 25.32 -14.63
N TYR A 100 6.74 25.80 -15.83
CA TYR A 100 8.00 26.44 -16.17
C TYR A 100 7.74 27.93 -16.41
N ASP A 101 8.15 28.77 -15.45
CA ASP A 101 8.03 30.24 -15.51
C ASP A 101 6.62 30.78 -15.82
N GLY A 102 5.58 30.10 -15.34
CA GLY A 102 4.18 30.47 -15.56
C GLY A 102 3.52 29.82 -16.79
N LEU A 103 4.24 28.93 -17.49
CA LEU A 103 3.73 28.13 -18.60
C LEU A 103 3.68 26.66 -18.20
N TYR A 104 2.52 26.02 -18.36
CA TYR A 104 2.37 24.59 -18.14
C TYR A 104 2.61 23.80 -19.42
N TYR A 105 3.52 22.83 -19.37
CA TYR A 105 3.74 21.85 -20.44
C TYR A 105 4.34 20.54 -19.88
N SER A 106 4.31 19.49 -20.70
CA SER A 106 4.81 18.15 -20.36
C SER A 106 6.33 18.13 -20.19
N ALA A 107 6.82 17.40 -19.19
CA ALA A 107 8.24 17.09 -19.04
C ALA A 107 8.76 16.06 -20.07
N LEU A 108 7.88 15.35 -20.79
CA LEU A 108 8.27 14.55 -21.96
C LEU A 108 8.44 15.44 -23.20
N THR A 109 9.51 15.20 -23.95
CA THR A 109 9.80 15.92 -25.20
C THR A 109 8.80 15.61 -26.31
N THR A 110 8.77 16.45 -27.36
CA THR A 110 7.91 16.21 -28.54
C THR A 110 8.31 14.92 -29.28
N GLU A 111 9.60 14.58 -29.23
CA GLU A 111 10.20 13.36 -29.74
C GLU A 111 9.71 12.14 -28.96
N GLN A 112 9.80 12.15 -27.62
CA GLN A 112 9.28 11.07 -26.76
C GLN A 112 7.76 10.88 -26.91
N TRP A 113 6.98 11.95 -26.97
CA TRP A 113 5.55 11.83 -27.30
C TRP A 113 5.32 11.22 -28.69
N SER A 114 6.17 11.55 -29.68
CA SER A 114 6.10 10.95 -31.02
C SER A 114 6.45 9.45 -31.00
N GLU A 115 7.41 9.01 -30.18
CA GLU A 115 7.74 7.59 -29.99
C GLU A 115 6.57 6.80 -29.40
N LEU A 116 5.92 7.33 -28.35
CA LEU A 116 4.70 6.74 -27.80
C LEU A 116 3.59 6.65 -28.87
N TYR A 117 3.40 7.70 -29.66
CA TYR A 117 2.42 7.76 -30.75
C TYR A 117 2.72 6.76 -31.89
N ASP A 118 3.98 6.60 -32.27
CA ASP A 118 4.40 5.64 -33.30
C ASP A 118 4.29 4.20 -32.79
N TYR A 119 4.57 3.95 -31.50
CA TYR A 119 4.32 2.66 -30.85
C TYR A 119 2.81 2.30 -30.87
N GLN A 120 1.93 3.25 -30.52
CA GLN A 120 0.48 3.06 -30.66
C GLN A 120 0.07 2.65 -32.08
N ALA A 121 0.60 3.33 -33.10
CA ALA A 121 0.26 3.08 -34.50
C ALA A 121 0.81 1.72 -35.01
N SER A 122 2.02 1.36 -34.58
CA SER A 122 2.71 0.14 -35.00
C SER A 122 2.07 -1.12 -34.39
N PHE A 123 1.77 -1.09 -33.08
CA PHE A 123 1.29 -2.25 -32.33
C PHE A 123 -0.23 -2.24 -32.03
N GLY A 124 -0.95 -1.18 -32.42
CA GLY A 124 -2.38 -1.04 -32.14
C GLY A 124 -2.71 -0.77 -30.67
N VAL A 125 -1.75 -0.23 -29.91
CA VAL A 125 -1.86 -0.02 -28.45
C VAL A 125 -2.71 1.22 -28.13
N ARG A 126 -3.55 1.12 -27.09
CA ARG A 126 -4.42 2.21 -26.61
C ARG A 126 -3.70 3.07 -25.57
N MET A 127 -4.00 4.36 -25.56
CA MET A 127 -3.51 5.30 -24.54
C MET A 127 -4.66 5.87 -23.72
N VAL A 128 -4.52 5.94 -22.40
CA VAL A 128 -5.44 6.67 -21.51
C VAL A 128 -4.71 7.89 -20.97
N ARG A 129 -5.35 9.05 -21.04
CA ARG A 129 -4.88 10.31 -20.48
C ARG A 129 -5.80 10.69 -19.31
N LEU A 130 -5.25 10.71 -18.10
CA LEU A 130 -5.95 11.07 -16.86
C LEU A 130 -5.51 12.46 -16.39
N ASP A 131 -6.38 13.18 -15.69
CA ASP A 131 -6.12 14.54 -15.17
C ASP A 131 -5.67 15.56 -16.24
N VAL A 132 -6.37 15.61 -17.38
CA VAL A 132 -5.92 16.43 -18.53
C VAL A 132 -6.79 17.66 -18.75
N PHE A 133 -6.15 18.80 -19.02
CA PHE A 133 -6.88 20.02 -19.39
C PHE A 133 -7.42 19.93 -20.84
N PRO A 134 -8.69 20.30 -21.12
CA PRO A 134 -9.24 20.16 -22.46
C PRO A 134 -8.63 21.15 -23.48
N THR A 135 -7.85 20.63 -24.43
CA THR A 135 -7.25 21.39 -25.54
C THR A 135 -7.74 20.91 -26.91
N THR A 136 -7.46 21.72 -27.94
CA THR A 136 -7.82 21.41 -29.33
C THR A 136 -7.11 20.18 -29.90
N GLU A 137 -6.02 19.70 -29.28
CA GLU A 137 -5.38 18.42 -29.63
C GLU A 137 -6.34 17.25 -29.40
N PHE A 138 -7.14 17.31 -28.32
CA PHE A 138 -8.18 16.31 -28.00
C PHE A 138 -9.50 16.59 -28.72
N GLY A 139 -9.52 17.53 -29.67
CA GLY A 139 -10.72 17.96 -30.38
C GLY A 139 -11.77 18.65 -29.49
N ALA A 140 -11.36 19.19 -28.34
CA ALA A 140 -12.23 19.86 -27.37
C ALA A 140 -11.66 21.23 -26.95
N VAL A 141 -12.41 21.99 -26.17
CA VAL A 141 -11.93 23.20 -25.45
C VAL A 141 -12.60 23.27 -24.08
N SER A 142 -11.88 23.82 -23.10
CA SER A 142 -12.40 24.03 -21.74
C SER A 142 -13.55 25.05 -21.69
N ASN A 143 -14.57 24.76 -20.87
CA ASN A 143 -15.63 25.69 -20.48
C ASN A 143 -15.29 26.44 -19.16
N GLY A 144 -14.12 26.20 -18.58
CA GLY A 144 -13.70 26.62 -17.23
C GLY A 144 -13.78 25.46 -16.22
N GLY A 145 -12.80 25.35 -15.32
CA GLY A 145 -12.77 24.30 -14.29
C GLY A 145 -13.30 24.77 -12.93
N ASN A 146 -13.83 23.84 -12.14
CA ASN A 146 -14.52 24.12 -10.88
C ASN A 146 -14.53 22.93 -9.90
N LEU A 147 -15.16 23.11 -8.72
CA LEU A 147 -15.33 22.13 -7.62
C LEU A 147 -16.81 21.91 -7.22
N ASN A 148 -17.75 22.33 -8.07
CA ASN A 148 -19.18 22.14 -7.85
C ASN A 148 -19.53 20.64 -7.92
N ASP A 149 -20.60 20.20 -7.24
CA ASP A 149 -21.14 18.87 -7.55
C ASP A 149 -21.94 18.92 -8.86
N GLU A 150 -21.26 18.61 -9.96
CA GLU A 150 -21.82 18.54 -11.31
C GLU A 150 -21.80 17.08 -11.79
N PRO A 151 -22.87 16.29 -11.57
CA PRO A 151 -22.78 14.84 -11.60
C PRO A 151 -22.29 14.27 -12.93
N PHE A 152 -21.34 13.35 -12.85
CA PHE A 152 -20.78 12.62 -13.98
C PHE A 152 -21.77 11.56 -14.47
N SER A 153 -21.91 11.39 -15.79
CA SER A 153 -22.65 10.26 -16.39
C SER A 153 -22.03 9.79 -17.70
N PHE A 154 -22.00 8.47 -17.91
CA PHE A 154 -21.56 7.88 -19.17
C PHE A 154 -22.66 7.97 -20.24
N THR A 155 -22.35 8.61 -21.36
CA THR A 155 -23.25 8.78 -22.52
C THR A 155 -22.97 7.78 -23.64
N ASN A 156 -21.78 7.17 -23.68
CA ASN A 156 -21.43 6.15 -24.67
C ASN A 156 -20.39 5.14 -24.16
N MET A 157 -20.83 3.92 -23.86
CA MET A 157 -19.99 2.83 -23.34
C MET A 157 -19.63 1.75 -24.38
N THR A 158 -19.90 2.00 -25.67
CA THR A 158 -19.73 0.99 -26.74
C THR A 158 -18.29 0.50 -26.92
N GLY A 159 -17.29 1.25 -26.45
CA GLY A 159 -15.88 0.87 -26.51
C GLY A 159 -15.41 -0.06 -25.38
N PHE A 160 -16.22 -0.27 -24.35
CA PHE A 160 -15.88 -1.02 -23.13
C PHE A 160 -17.13 -1.71 -22.49
N PRO A 161 -17.96 -2.44 -23.27
CA PRO A 161 -19.26 -2.91 -22.82
C PRO A 161 -19.20 -3.90 -21.64
N SER A 162 -18.12 -4.68 -21.51
CA SER A 162 -17.88 -5.62 -20.40
C SER A 162 -17.65 -4.95 -19.04
N VAL A 163 -17.58 -3.62 -18.99
CA VAL A 163 -17.61 -2.89 -17.71
C VAL A 163 -18.96 -3.09 -17.00
N ASN A 164 -20.04 -3.36 -17.73
CA ASN A 164 -21.39 -3.60 -17.19
C ASN A 164 -21.93 -2.49 -16.26
N PHE A 165 -21.64 -1.25 -16.62
CA PHE A 165 -22.27 -0.06 -16.03
C PHE A 165 -23.65 0.17 -16.65
N LYS A 166 -24.55 0.74 -15.85
CA LYS A 166 -25.87 1.18 -16.30
C LYS A 166 -25.73 2.56 -16.98
N PRO A 167 -26.36 2.77 -18.15
CA PRO A 167 -26.25 4.03 -18.89
C PRO A 167 -26.97 5.17 -18.17
N ASP A 168 -26.53 6.40 -18.41
CA ASP A 168 -27.16 7.63 -17.91
C ASP A 168 -27.33 7.72 -16.37
N VAL A 169 -26.55 6.95 -15.61
CA VAL A 169 -26.50 7.03 -14.15
C VAL A 169 -25.60 8.18 -13.73
N GLU A 170 -26.13 9.11 -12.92
CA GLU A 170 -25.39 10.22 -12.35
C GLU A 170 -24.56 9.79 -11.12
N ILE A 171 -23.29 10.19 -11.07
CA ILE A 171 -22.34 9.94 -9.98
C ILE A 171 -21.85 11.30 -9.48
N SER A 172 -21.84 11.53 -8.16
CA SER A 172 -21.42 12.83 -7.59
C SER A 172 -19.97 13.15 -7.94
N MET A 173 -19.72 14.43 -8.22
CA MET A 173 -18.40 15.03 -8.44
C MET A 173 -17.97 15.94 -7.28
N ALA A 174 -18.70 15.90 -6.15
CA ALA A 174 -18.39 16.69 -4.97
C ALA A 174 -16.91 16.52 -4.55
N ASN A 175 -16.25 17.65 -4.28
CA ASN A 175 -14.84 17.76 -3.87
C ASN A 175 -13.80 17.28 -4.91
N ILE A 176 -14.18 16.89 -6.12
CA ILE A 176 -13.24 16.57 -7.20
C ILE A 176 -13.19 17.74 -8.19
N TYR A 177 -12.01 18.35 -8.35
CA TYR A 177 -11.80 19.40 -9.35
C TYR A 177 -12.00 18.82 -10.74
N HIS A 178 -12.71 19.51 -11.62
CA HIS A 178 -12.95 19.01 -12.97
C HIS A 178 -13.14 20.15 -13.96
N THR A 179 -12.94 19.85 -15.25
CA THR A 179 -12.98 20.86 -16.31
C THR A 179 -13.94 20.43 -17.42
N PRO A 180 -15.25 20.78 -17.31
CA PRO A 180 -16.20 20.55 -18.39
C PRO A 180 -15.73 21.14 -19.72
N ALA A 181 -15.96 20.41 -20.80
CA ALA A 181 -15.45 20.76 -22.12
C ALA A 181 -16.54 20.84 -23.19
N THR A 182 -16.22 21.51 -24.30
CA THR A 182 -17.01 21.50 -25.53
C THR A 182 -16.21 20.84 -26.65
N ILE A 183 -16.76 19.80 -27.29
CA ILE A 183 -16.14 19.19 -28.48
C ILE A 183 -16.20 20.16 -29.66
N THR A 184 -15.04 20.50 -30.21
CA THR A 184 -14.87 21.42 -31.35
C THR A 184 -14.49 20.70 -32.64
N ASN A 185 -13.95 19.48 -32.56
CA ASN A 185 -13.59 18.67 -33.72
C ASN A 185 -14.12 17.23 -33.63
N SER A 186 -15.40 17.05 -34.00
CA SER A 186 -16.06 15.74 -34.04
C SER A 186 -15.54 14.78 -35.13
N SER A 187 -14.57 15.19 -35.95
CA SER A 187 -13.91 14.27 -36.91
C SER A 187 -12.80 13.43 -36.27
N ILE A 188 -12.27 13.87 -35.12
CA ILE A 188 -11.26 13.13 -34.35
C ILE A 188 -11.73 12.75 -32.95
N ALA A 189 -12.76 13.39 -32.39
CA ALA A 189 -13.19 13.22 -31.00
C ALA A 189 -14.69 12.90 -30.91
N TRP A 190 -15.08 12.00 -30.00
CA TRP A 190 -16.48 11.83 -29.59
C TRP A 190 -16.61 11.73 -28.08
N GLU A 191 -17.76 12.13 -27.57
CA GLU A 191 -18.08 12.06 -26.14
C GLU A 191 -18.30 10.61 -25.69
N VAL A 192 -17.75 10.28 -24.52
CA VAL A 192 -17.99 9.04 -23.77
C VAL A 192 -18.75 9.32 -22.47
N ALA A 193 -18.51 10.47 -21.85
CA ALA A 193 -19.19 10.90 -20.64
C ALA A 193 -19.24 12.44 -20.51
N LYS A 194 -20.12 12.93 -19.65
CA LYS A 194 -20.39 14.36 -19.42
C LYS A 194 -20.56 14.68 -17.93
N PHE A 195 -20.34 15.94 -17.57
CA PHE A 195 -20.78 16.53 -16.32
C PHE A 195 -22.18 17.12 -16.54
N SER A 196 -23.21 16.41 -16.08
CA SER A 196 -24.66 16.70 -16.17
C SER A 196 -25.10 17.54 -17.40
N THR A 197 -25.06 18.88 -17.28
CA THR A 197 -25.34 19.84 -18.36
C THR A 197 -24.20 20.84 -18.63
N SER A 198 -23.10 20.77 -17.88
CA SER A 198 -21.96 21.71 -17.94
C SER A 198 -21.02 21.46 -19.12
N GLY A 199 -20.92 20.21 -19.58
CA GLY A 199 -20.11 19.85 -20.75
C GLY A 199 -19.60 18.41 -20.74
N THR A 200 -18.84 18.08 -21.77
CA THR A 200 -18.14 16.80 -21.91
C THR A 200 -17.12 16.62 -20.78
N ALA A 201 -17.06 15.42 -20.21
CA ALA A 201 -16.12 15.01 -19.16
C ALA A 201 -15.02 14.08 -19.71
N VAL A 202 -15.37 13.23 -20.67
CA VAL A 202 -14.46 12.25 -21.28
C VAL A 202 -14.69 12.22 -22.79
N VAL A 203 -13.61 12.30 -23.56
CA VAL A 203 -13.59 12.02 -24.99
C VAL A 203 -12.79 10.77 -25.29
N VAL A 204 -13.14 10.08 -26.38
CA VAL A 204 -12.19 9.19 -27.07
C VAL A 204 -11.81 9.85 -28.38
N ASN A 205 -10.52 9.84 -28.68
CA ASN A 205 -9.97 10.31 -29.94
C ASN A 205 -9.55 9.17 -30.86
N GLN A 206 -9.80 9.34 -32.16
CA GLN A 206 -9.23 8.54 -33.25
C GLN A 206 -8.39 9.47 -34.12
N ILE A 207 -7.06 9.35 -34.04
CA ILE A 207 -6.11 10.21 -34.76
C ILE A 207 -5.27 9.34 -35.69
N GLY A 208 -5.74 9.21 -36.94
CA GLY A 208 -5.19 8.22 -37.87
C GLY A 208 -5.41 6.81 -37.34
N ALA A 209 -4.33 6.04 -37.14
CA ALA A 209 -4.38 4.72 -36.53
C ALA A 209 -4.46 4.75 -34.99
N ARG A 210 -4.12 5.87 -34.33
CA ARG A 210 -4.02 5.96 -32.87
C ARG A 210 -5.39 6.12 -32.21
N GLN A 211 -5.55 5.50 -31.04
CA GLN A 211 -6.71 5.64 -30.16
C GLN A 211 -6.28 6.12 -28.77
N GLN A 212 -6.93 7.17 -28.26
CA GLN A 212 -6.73 7.60 -26.88
C GLN A 212 -8.05 7.95 -26.19
N MET A 213 -8.17 7.69 -24.89
CA MET A 213 -9.30 8.12 -24.05
C MET A 213 -8.78 9.21 -23.10
N VAL A 214 -9.40 10.38 -23.10
CA VAL A 214 -8.93 11.57 -22.38
C VAL A 214 -9.98 12.01 -21.35
N TRP A 215 -9.56 12.11 -20.09
CA TRP A 215 -10.39 12.42 -18.93
C TRP A 215 -10.08 13.83 -18.42
N PHE A 216 -11.11 14.68 -18.32
CA PHE A 216 -10.98 16.08 -17.90
C PHE A 216 -11.22 16.28 -16.40
N LEU A 217 -10.69 15.34 -15.60
CA LEU A 217 -10.74 15.27 -14.14
C LEU A 217 -9.58 14.40 -13.61
N PRO A 218 -9.11 14.65 -12.37
CA PRO A 218 -8.12 13.83 -11.70
C PRO A 218 -8.73 12.52 -11.17
N PHE A 219 -7.84 11.60 -10.81
CA PHE A 219 -8.17 10.36 -10.13
C PHE A 219 -7.41 10.32 -8.80
N ALA A 220 -8.12 10.05 -7.72
CA ALA A 220 -7.58 9.90 -6.37
C ALA A 220 -8.17 8.64 -5.72
N LEU A 221 -7.63 7.49 -6.10
CA LEU A 221 -8.15 6.16 -5.73
C LEU A 221 -7.98 5.85 -4.23
N ASP A 222 -7.11 6.56 -3.55
CA ASP A 222 -6.85 6.53 -2.12
C ASP A 222 -8.03 7.03 -1.27
N TRP A 223 -8.74 8.08 -1.69
CA TRP A 223 -9.86 8.64 -0.92
C TRP A 223 -11.18 8.78 -1.68
N ALA A 224 -11.18 8.92 -3.01
CA ALA A 224 -12.39 9.26 -3.75
C ALA A 224 -13.18 8.01 -4.18
N PRO A 225 -14.46 7.84 -3.74
CA PRO A 225 -15.32 6.78 -4.24
C PRO A 225 -15.59 6.95 -5.75
N THR A 226 -15.78 8.18 -6.20
CA THR A 226 -16.01 8.49 -7.62
C THR A 226 -14.83 8.08 -8.50
N SER A 227 -13.58 8.32 -8.11
CA SER A 227 -12.42 7.83 -8.88
C SER A 227 -12.39 6.31 -8.95
N ASN A 228 -12.69 5.62 -7.84
CA ASN A 228 -12.80 4.16 -7.81
C ASN A 228 -13.93 3.64 -8.69
N ILE A 229 -15.10 4.30 -8.74
CA ILE A 229 -16.18 3.95 -9.67
C ILE A 229 -15.75 4.17 -11.12
N LEU A 230 -15.12 5.30 -11.44
CA LEU A 230 -14.87 5.68 -12.83
C LEU A 230 -13.71 4.92 -13.49
N GLN A 231 -12.74 4.41 -12.70
CA GLN A 231 -11.52 3.77 -13.24
C GLN A 231 -11.82 2.56 -14.13
N HIS A 232 -12.85 1.78 -13.80
CA HIS A 232 -13.19 0.54 -14.49
C HIS A 232 -13.52 0.77 -15.97
N ALA A 233 -14.01 1.96 -16.34
CA ALA A 233 -14.27 2.31 -17.73
C ALA A 233 -12.97 2.41 -18.54
N TRP A 234 -11.95 3.11 -18.04
CA TRP A 234 -10.67 3.23 -18.75
C TRP A 234 -9.86 1.93 -18.68
N ILE A 235 -9.88 1.21 -17.55
CA ILE A 235 -9.21 -0.10 -17.41
C ILE A 235 -9.79 -1.11 -18.41
N THR A 236 -11.12 -1.21 -18.50
CA THR A 236 -11.79 -2.09 -19.46
C THR A 236 -11.54 -1.64 -20.91
N TRP A 237 -11.51 -0.33 -21.17
CA TRP A 237 -11.26 0.19 -22.51
C TRP A 237 -9.81 -0.03 -22.98
N ILE A 238 -8.81 0.23 -22.15
CA ILE A 238 -7.39 0.13 -22.54
C ILE A 238 -7.00 -1.33 -22.81
N THR A 239 -7.44 -2.25 -21.93
CA THR A 239 -7.25 -3.71 -22.06
C THR A 239 -8.16 -4.36 -23.10
N ARG A 240 -9.17 -3.64 -23.61
CA ARG A 240 -10.28 -4.20 -24.43
C ARG A 240 -11.08 -5.30 -23.72
N GLY A 241 -11.00 -5.39 -22.39
CA GLY A 241 -11.58 -6.47 -21.61
C GLY A 241 -10.82 -7.80 -21.70
N LEU A 242 -9.55 -7.78 -22.15
CA LEU A 242 -8.65 -8.93 -22.23
C LEU A 242 -7.40 -8.69 -21.37
N PHE A 243 -7.27 -9.40 -20.24
CA PHE A 243 -6.16 -9.17 -19.30
C PHE A 243 -5.88 -10.37 -18.38
N VAL A 244 -4.66 -10.41 -17.84
CA VAL A 244 -4.35 -11.19 -16.62
C VAL A 244 -5.03 -10.49 -15.45
N GLY A 245 -5.79 -11.25 -14.65
CA GLY A 245 -6.63 -10.70 -13.59
C GLY A 245 -8.11 -11.02 -13.77
N PHE A 246 -8.92 -10.59 -12.80
CA PHE A 246 -10.37 -10.73 -12.79
C PHE A 246 -11.03 -9.60 -11.99
N ARG A 247 -12.36 -9.49 -12.11
CA ARG A 247 -13.19 -8.58 -11.29
C ARG A 247 -14.19 -9.42 -10.51
N ARG A 248 -14.27 -9.18 -9.20
CA ARG A 248 -15.23 -9.81 -8.29
C ARG A 248 -15.49 -8.87 -7.12
N ILE A 249 -16.76 -8.75 -6.74
CA ILE A 249 -17.17 -8.05 -5.52
C ILE A 249 -17.44 -9.10 -4.45
N TYR A 250 -16.65 -9.06 -3.38
CA TYR A 250 -16.96 -9.76 -2.14
C TYR A 250 -17.53 -8.78 -1.11
N LEU A 251 -18.66 -9.13 -0.51
CA LEU A 251 -19.30 -8.37 0.56
C LEU A 251 -19.50 -9.29 1.76
N GLY A 252 -18.45 -9.41 2.57
CA GLY A 252 -18.52 -10.06 3.88
C GLY A 252 -19.03 -9.08 4.93
N THR A 253 -20.06 -9.46 5.68
CA THR A 253 -20.51 -8.73 6.88
C THR A 253 -20.48 -9.70 8.04
N GLN A 254 -19.48 -9.53 8.90
CA GLN A 254 -19.32 -10.33 10.11
C GLN A 254 -20.02 -9.63 11.27
N VAL A 255 -20.81 -10.41 12.02
CA VAL A 255 -21.50 -9.97 13.23
C VAL A 255 -20.87 -10.68 14.41
N ASP A 256 -20.12 -9.90 15.19
CA ASP A 256 -19.44 -10.30 16.40
C ASP A 256 -20.44 -10.36 17.59
N ASP A 257 -19.97 -10.79 18.75
CA ASP A 257 -20.69 -10.85 20.04
C ASP A 257 -21.99 -11.68 20.12
N MET A 258 -22.29 -12.57 19.16
CA MET A 258 -23.56 -13.32 19.22
C MET A 258 -23.64 -14.20 20.48
N PHE A 259 -24.81 -14.17 21.12
CA PHE A 259 -25.15 -14.69 22.46
C PHE A 259 -24.76 -13.79 23.66
N LEU A 260 -23.91 -12.78 23.51
CA LEU A 260 -23.59 -11.85 24.59
C LEU A 260 -24.65 -10.75 24.78
N GLU A 261 -24.68 -10.16 25.98
CA GLU A 261 -25.26 -8.83 26.18
C GLU A 261 -24.21 -7.74 25.93
N THR A 262 -24.56 -6.67 25.22
CA THR A 262 -23.68 -5.50 25.03
C THR A 262 -24.31 -4.27 25.69
N GLU A 263 -23.56 -3.51 26.50
CA GLU A 263 -24.03 -2.19 26.99
C GLU A 263 -24.09 -1.19 25.84
N MET A 264 -25.20 -0.45 25.74
CA MET A 264 -25.42 0.55 24.69
C MET A 264 -24.79 1.88 25.06
N TYR A 265 -24.01 2.45 24.12
CA TYR A 265 -23.49 3.82 24.22
C TYR A 265 -24.61 4.81 24.54
N ARG A 266 -25.77 4.62 23.87
CA ARG A 266 -26.98 5.39 24.12
C ARG A 266 -28.25 4.55 23.94
N PRO A 267 -29.12 4.45 24.96
CA PRO A 267 -29.01 5.05 26.29
C PRO A 267 -28.05 4.27 27.22
N THR A 268 -27.07 4.96 27.78
CA THR A 268 -26.11 4.43 28.78
C THR A 268 -26.80 3.73 29.95
N GLY A 269 -26.22 2.65 30.46
CA GLY A 269 -26.81 1.80 31.49
C GLY A 269 -27.96 0.92 30.98
N LYS A 270 -27.95 0.60 29.68
CA LYS A 270 -28.87 -0.37 29.06
C LYS A 270 -28.11 -1.37 28.23
N ASN A 271 -28.26 -2.64 28.59
CA ASN A 271 -27.83 -3.76 27.78
C ASN A 271 -28.87 -4.06 26.69
N TYR A 272 -28.40 -4.63 25.58
CA TYR A 272 -29.23 -5.29 24.59
C TYR A 272 -28.59 -6.62 24.16
N ARG A 273 -29.44 -7.62 23.90
CA ARG A 273 -29.09 -8.95 23.39
C ARG A 273 -30.02 -9.27 22.22
N ALA A 274 -29.46 -9.71 21.09
CA ALA A 274 -30.22 -10.10 19.91
C ALA A 274 -31.22 -11.22 20.22
N THR A 275 -32.42 -11.14 19.62
CA THR A 275 -33.50 -12.11 19.89
C THR A 275 -33.78 -13.04 18.69
N PRO A 276 -34.43 -14.19 18.91
CA PRO A 276 -34.98 -15.04 17.84
C PRO A 276 -35.83 -14.29 16.81
N ASP A 277 -36.60 -13.29 17.24
CA ASP A 277 -37.46 -12.50 16.36
C ASP A 277 -36.63 -11.58 15.46
N ASP A 278 -35.56 -10.96 15.99
CA ASP A 278 -34.63 -10.14 15.20
C ASP A 278 -34.00 -10.98 14.08
N LEU A 279 -33.43 -12.14 14.43
CA LEU A 279 -32.79 -13.03 13.45
C LEU A 279 -33.78 -13.58 12.42
N SER A 280 -35.03 -13.85 12.82
CA SER A 280 -36.10 -14.28 11.89
C SER A 280 -36.42 -13.23 10.82
N VAL A 281 -36.38 -11.94 11.18
CA VAL A 281 -36.51 -10.84 10.22
C VAL A 281 -35.30 -10.79 9.30
N HIS A 282 -34.07 -10.96 9.82
CA HIS A 282 -32.85 -11.01 8.99
C HIS A 282 -32.84 -12.19 8.00
N VAL A 283 -33.34 -13.37 8.36
CA VAL A 283 -33.49 -14.50 7.41
C VAL A 283 -34.38 -14.12 6.24
N THR A 284 -35.56 -13.54 6.55
CA THR A 284 -36.54 -13.14 5.53
C THR A 284 -35.97 -12.03 4.63
N TRP A 285 -35.38 -11.01 5.24
CA TRP A 285 -34.83 -9.86 4.53
C TRP A 285 -33.61 -10.20 3.68
N GLN A 286 -32.72 -11.09 4.13
CA GLN A 286 -31.61 -11.59 3.31
C GLN A 286 -32.11 -12.32 2.05
N ALA A 287 -33.17 -13.12 2.15
CA ALA A 287 -33.78 -13.77 1.00
C ALA A 287 -34.38 -12.75 0.00
N GLU A 288 -35.04 -11.70 0.51
CA GLU A 288 -35.55 -10.60 -0.32
C GLU A 288 -34.43 -9.78 -0.98
N LEU A 289 -33.33 -9.50 -0.27
CA LEU A 289 -32.16 -8.82 -0.81
C LEU A 289 -31.54 -9.65 -1.94
N ASN A 290 -31.28 -10.94 -1.71
CA ASN A 290 -30.75 -11.85 -2.73
C ASN A 290 -31.62 -11.89 -4.01
N ALA A 291 -32.94 -11.79 -3.87
CA ALA A 291 -33.86 -11.73 -5.02
C ALA A 291 -33.82 -10.40 -5.79
N LYS A 292 -33.29 -9.32 -5.19
CA LYS A 292 -33.11 -7.99 -5.81
C LYS A 292 -31.70 -7.80 -6.40
N LEU A 293 -30.69 -8.49 -5.87
CA LEU A 293 -29.31 -8.42 -6.34
C LEU A 293 -29.15 -8.92 -7.79
N PRO A 294 -28.10 -8.50 -8.52
CA PRO A 294 -27.87 -8.94 -9.89
C PRO A 294 -27.69 -10.46 -9.98
N SER A 295 -28.06 -11.05 -11.12
CA SER A 295 -27.90 -12.49 -11.36
C SER A 295 -26.49 -12.98 -11.02
N GLY A 296 -26.36 -14.17 -10.45
CA GLY A 296 -25.10 -14.73 -9.98
C GLY A 296 -24.64 -14.24 -8.59
N SER A 297 -25.34 -13.27 -7.98
CA SER A 297 -25.09 -12.88 -6.59
C SER A 297 -25.51 -13.97 -5.60
N GLU A 298 -24.88 -13.96 -4.43
CA GLU A 298 -25.29 -14.70 -3.24
C GLU A 298 -24.74 -13.95 -2.02
N PHE A 299 -25.61 -13.32 -1.25
CA PHE A 299 -25.28 -12.63 -0.01
C PHE A 299 -25.75 -13.44 1.19
N PHE A 300 -24.95 -13.49 2.25
CA PHE A 300 -25.34 -13.97 3.57
C PHE A 300 -24.51 -13.28 4.65
N ILE A 301 -25.07 -13.12 5.84
CA ILE A 301 -24.36 -12.62 7.02
C ILE A 301 -23.54 -13.77 7.64
N GLU A 302 -22.32 -13.49 8.09
CA GLU A 302 -21.52 -14.42 8.90
C GLU A 302 -21.56 -13.98 10.37
N ILE A 303 -21.74 -14.93 11.30
CA ILE A 303 -21.91 -14.65 12.72
C ILE A 303 -20.77 -15.29 13.52
N GLY A 304 -20.10 -14.48 14.33
CA GLY A 304 -19.17 -14.88 15.38
C GLY A 304 -19.93 -15.17 16.67
N HIS A 305 -19.73 -16.35 17.25
CA HIS A 305 -20.49 -16.83 18.40
C HIS A 305 -19.65 -16.96 19.67
N ASN A 306 -20.24 -16.61 20.81
CA ASN A 306 -19.67 -16.73 22.15
C ASN A 306 -20.50 -17.68 23.02
N GLY A 307 -20.07 -18.93 23.13
CA GLY A 307 -20.82 -19.98 23.83
C GLY A 307 -21.06 -19.73 25.32
N ASN A 308 -20.29 -18.86 25.98
CA ASN A 308 -20.55 -18.52 27.38
C ASN A 308 -21.87 -17.73 27.52
N GLY A 309 -22.21 -16.86 26.57
CA GLY A 309 -23.44 -16.07 26.62
C GLY A 309 -24.73 -16.88 26.46
N ASP A 310 -24.65 -18.08 25.86
CA ASP A 310 -25.73 -19.09 25.89
C ASP A 310 -25.83 -19.71 27.29
N ILE A 311 -24.70 -20.12 27.86
CA ILE A 311 -24.64 -20.69 29.21
C ILE A 311 -25.06 -19.69 30.30
N GLU A 312 -24.72 -18.40 30.19
CA GLU A 312 -25.17 -17.32 31.07
C GLU A 312 -26.69 -17.15 31.01
N ALA A 313 -27.25 -17.03 29.80
CA ALA A 313 -28.69 -16.89 29.58
C ALA A 313 -29.49 -18.12 30.07
N SER A 314 -28.86 -19.29 30.06
CA SER A 314 -29.45 -20.56 30.49
C SER A 314 -29.31 -20.81 32.00
N ALA A 315 -28.11 -20.70 32.56
CA ALA A 315 -27.78 -21.08 33.93
C ALA A 315 -28.38 -20.13 34.97
N TYR A 316 -28.50 -18.83 34.65
CA TYR A 316 -29.05 -17.81 35.56
C TYR A 316 -30.58 -17.71 35.52
N THR A 317 -31.24 -18.86 35.38
CA THR A 317 -32.71 -19.02 35.41
C THR A 317 -33.14 -20.03 36.47
N ASP A 318 -34.40 -19.95 36.93
CA ASP A 318 -35.00 -20.91 37.88
C ASP A 318 -34.90 -22.38 37.39
N GLU A 319 -34.84 -22.62 36.07
CA GLU A 319 -34.67 -23.94 35.45
C GLU A 319 -33.18 -24.32 35.38
N GLY A 320 -32.33 -23.35 34.99
CA GLY A 320 -30.87 -23.46 34.92
C GLY A 320 -30.23 -23.91 36.22
N GLU A 321 -30.66 -23.38 37.37
CA GLU A 321 -30.20 -23.80 38.72
C GLU A 321 -30.33 -25.32 38.96
N THR A 322 -31.18 -26.03 38.19
CA THR A 322 -31.43 -27.47 38.35
C THR A 322 -30.90 -28.35 37.21
N ILE A 323 -30.74 -27.79 36.01
CA ILE A 323 -30.34 -28.53 34.79
C ILE A 323 -28.85 -28.31 34.45
N CYS A 324 -28.35 -27.09 34.65
CA CYS A 324 -26.97 -26.74 34.33
C CYS A 324 -26.01 -27.32 35.38
N ASN A 325 -24.91 -27.92 34.89
CA ASN A 325 -23.85 -28.45 35.74
C ASN A 325 -22.49 -28.25 35.02
N PRO A 326 -21.68 -27.25 35.42
CA PRO A 326 -21.93 -26.28 36.51
C PRO A 326 -23.22 -25.45 36.38
N ASP A 327 -23.75 -25.02 37.52
CA ASP A 327 -24.91 -24.13 37.69
C ASP A 327 -24.58 -22.64 37.46
N THR A 328 -23.38 -22.38 36.95
CA THR A 328 -22.78 -21.06 36.69
C THR A 328 -22.05 -21.10 35.35
N ALA A 329 -21.92 -19.94 34.71
CA ALA A 329 -21.11 -19.78 33.50
C ALA A 329 -19.61 -19.63 33.84
N ILE A 330 -18.76 -19.38 32.85
CA ILE A 330 -17.39 -18.90 33.10
C ILE A 330 -17.47 -17.43 33.51
N GLU A 331 -17.01 -17.15 34.72
CA GLU A 331 -17.02 -15.83 35.34
C GLU A 331 -15.62 -15.46 35.81
N TYR A 332 -15.22 -14.21 35.62
CA TYR A 332 -13.96 -13.65 36.11
C TYR A 332 -14.11 -12.16 36.42
N ALA A 333 -13.12 -11.59 37.13
CA ALA A 333 -13.11 -10.16 37.40
C ALA A 333 -12.92 -9.36 36.10
N GLU A 334 -13.52 -8.16 36.05
CA GLU A 334 -13.36 -7.19 34.97
C GLU A 334 -11.87 -6.97 34.66
N GLN A 335 -11.52 -7.05 33.37
CA GLN A 335 -10.14 -6.96 32.90
C GLN A 335 -9.78 -5.48 32.68
N PRO A 336 -8.58 -5.03 33.09
CA PRO A 336 -8.17 -3.66 32.86
C PRO A 336 -7.95 -3.43 31.36
N GLU A 337 -8.59 -2.41 30.80
CA GLU A 337 -8.35 -1.97 29.43
C GLU A 337 -6.86 -1.60 29.23
N GLY A 338 -6.26 -2.15 28.19
CA GLY A 338 -4.87 -1.90 27.80
C GLY A 338 -4.75 -1.57 26.32
N SER A 339 -3.55 -1.21 25.86
CA SER A 339 -3.31 -1.07 24.42
C SER A 339 -3.46 -2.45 23.74
N PRO A 340 -4.31 -2.60 22.70
CA PRO A 340 -4.43 -3.86 21.97
C PRO A 340 -3.20 -4.17 21.09
N GLU A 341 -2.22 -3.25 21.04
CA GLU A 341 -0.88 -3.42 20.47
C GLU A 341 0.15 -3.92 21.51
N PHE A 342 -0.24 -4.11 22.78
CA PHE A 342 0.69 -4.55 23.83
C PHE A 342 1.25 -5.95 23.51
N LYS A 343 2.55 -5.97 23.23
CA LYS A 343 3.31 -7.20 22.97
C LYS A 343 3.66 -7.90 24.27
N LYS A 344 2.80 -8.84 24.69
CA LYS A 344 3.00 -9.57 25.95
C LYS A 344 4.28 -10.42 25.91
N PRO A 345 5.18 -10.32 26.91
CA PRO A 345 6.30 -11.24 27.05
C PRO A 345 5.84 -12.71 27.11
N PRO A 346 6.40 -13.62 26.28
CA PRO A 346 5.99 -15.03 26.24
C PRO A 346 6.12 -15.72 27.61
N GLY A 347 5.15 -16.55 27.97
CA GLY A 347 5.11 -17.28 29.24
C GLY A 347 4.64 -16.45 30.46
N THR A 348 4.36 -15.16 30.30
CA THR A 348 3.84 -14.29 31.39
C THR A 348 2.30 -14.19 31.38
N GLY A 349 1.75 -13.34 32.24
CA GLY A 349 0.31 -13.21 32.48
C GLY A 349 -0.17 -14.09 33.63
N THR A 350 -1.43 -13.92 34.03
CA THR A 350 -2.08 -14.73 35.08
C THR A 350 -3.38 -15.30 34.54
N ASN A 351 -3.70 -16.55 34.89
CA ASN A 351 -5.00 -17.12 34.53
C ASN A 351 -6.11 -16.34 35.24
N ILE A 352 -7.05 -15.82 34.47
CA ILE A 352 -8.29 -15.20 34.96
C ILE A 352 -9.43 -16.21 35.00
N TRP A 353 -9.40 -17.22 34.10
CA TRP A 353 -10.41 -18.26 34.06
C TRP A 353 -10.43 -19.07 35.36
N PRO A 354 -11.62 -19.44 35.87
CA PRO A 354 -11.74 -20.28 37.05
C PRO A 354 -11.05 -21.64 36.85
N ALA A 355 -10.56 -22.23 37.94
CA ALA A 355 -9.88 -23.53 37.91
C ALA A 355 -10.80 -24.70 37.52
N THR A 356 -12.12 -24.50 37.65
CA THR A 356 -13.17 -25.44 37.26
C THR A 356 -14.32 -24.69 36.61
N PRO A 357 -14.96 -25.23 35.56
CA PRO A 357 -14.64 -26.50 34.90
C PRO A 357 -13.35 -26.40 34.04
N SER A 358 -12.58 -27.49 33.96
CA SER A 358 -11.32 -27.53 33.18
C SER A 358 -11.51 -27.94 31.72
N GLN A 359 -12.73 -28.34 31.36
CA GLN A 359 -13.20 -28.70 30.02
C GLN A 359 -14.70 -28.38 29.94
N TYR A 360 -15.21 -28.07 28.76
CA TYR A 360 -16.64 -27.85 28.56
C TYR A 360 -17.46 -29.06 29.02
N SER A 361 -18.44 -28.84 29.91
CA SER A 361 -19.17 -29.93 30.58
C SER A 361 -20.68 -29.73 30.74
N TRP A 362 -21.21 -28.54 30.40
CA TRP A 362 -22.65 -28.29 30.39
C TRP A 362 -23.38 -29.24 29.44
N SER A 363 -24.61 -29.60 29.82
CA SER A 363 -25.47 -30.48 29.03
C SER A 363 -26.08 -29.71 27.85
N LEU A 364 -26.44 -30.43 26.78
CA LEU A 364 -27.26 -29.85 25.71
C LEU A 364 -28.62 -29.37 26.27
N GLU A 365 -29.15 -30.04 27.29
CA GLU A 365 -30.40 -29.65 27.98
C GLU A 365 -30.26 -28.29 28.70
N CYS A 366 -29.07 -27.96 29.21
CA CYS A 366 -28.77 -26.64 29.76
C CYS A 366 -28.75 -25.57 28.67
N ALA A 367 -27.96 -25.77 27.60
CA ALA A 367 -27.91 -24.85 26.45
C ALA A 367 -29.29 -24.66 25.76
N GLN A 368 -30.15 -25.67 25.81
CA GLN A 368 -31.53 -25.61 25.30
C GLN A 368 -32.51 -24.84 26.19
N ILE A 369 -32.05 -24.16 27.24
CA ILE A 369 -32.87 -23.19 27.99
C ILE A 369 -32.92 -21.84 27.26
N ASP A 370 -31.85 -21.43 26.55
CA ASP A 370 -31.84 -20.20 25.76
C ASP A 370 -32.69 -20.35 24.48
N ASP A 371 -33.73 -19.51 24.36
CA ASP A 371 -34.56 -19.42 23.15
C ASP A 371 -33.72 -19.06 21.90
N LEU A 372 -32.62 -18.32 22.05
CA LEU A 372 -31.70 -17.99 20.94
C LEU A 372 -30.91 -19.22 20.48
N GLN A 373 -30.47 -20.07 21.41
CA GLN A 373 -29.81 -21.35 21.10
C GLN A 373 -30.79 -22.27 20.35
N ASN A 374 -32.00 -22.41 20.89
CA ASN A 374 -33.06 -23.22 20.27
C ASN A 374 -33.41 -22.76 18.85
N TRP A 375 -33.37 -21.46 18.59
CA TRP A 375 -33.56 -20.90 17.25
C TRP A 375 -32.42 -21.31 16.30
N PHE A 376 -31.15 -21.19 16.73
CA PHE A 376 -30.01 -21.66 15.95
C PHE A 376 -29.94 -23.20 15.79
N ALA A 377 -30.61 -23.97 16.64
CA ALA A 377 -30.73 -25.43 16.47
C ALA A 377 -31.62 -25.84 15.27
N VAL A 378 -32.43 -24.93 14.72
CA VAL A 378 -33.26 -25.19 13.54
C VAL A 378 -32.43 -25.03 12.26
N GLU A 379 -32.20 -26.14 11.55
CA GLU A 379 -31.37 -26.22 10.33
C GLU A 379 -31.66 -25.11 9.30
N SER A 380 -32.94 -24.78 9.05
CA SER A 380 -33.32 -23.74 8.07
C SER A 380 -33.09 -22.31 8.54
N GLN A 381 -32.95 -22.08 9.85
CA GLN A 381 -32.62 -20.78 10.44
C GLN A 381 -31.10 -20.61 10.51
N ARG A 382 -30.40 -21.64 10.99
CA ARG A 382 -28.94 -21.76 10.97
C ARG A 382 -28.34 -21.56 9.58
N ASP A 383 -28.71 -22.40 8.61
CA ASP A 383 -28.07 -22.45 7.28
C ASP A 383 -28.40 -21.26 6.36
N ALA A 384 -29.19 -20.29 6.86
CA ALA A 384 -29.34 -18.97 6.26
C ALA A 384 -28.07 -18.10 6.42
N PHE A 385 -27.24 -18.38 7.43
CA PHE A 385 -26.02 -17.63 7.76
C PHE A 385 -24.75 -18.39 7.38
N ALA A 386 -23.61 -17.81 7.72
CA ALA A 386 -22.36 -18.51 8.01
C ALA A 386 -21.98 -18.34 9.48
N HIS A 387 -21.12 -19.22 9.99
CA HIS A 387 -20.80 -19.31 11.41
C HIS A 387 -19.29 -19.45 11.64
N ILE A 388 -18.79 -18.74 12.64
CA ILE A 388 -17.40 -18.77 13.09
C ILE A 388 -17.35 -18.64 14.63
N SER A 389 -16.26 -19.11 15.25
CA SER A 389 -16.01 -18.88 16.67
C SER A 389 -15.58 -17.42 16.91
N HIS A 390 -16.10 -16.80 17.97
CA HIS A 390 -15.62 -15.53 18.51
C HIS A 390 -14.97 -15.68 19.89
N THR A 391 -14.40 -16.87 20.17
CA THR A 391 -14.03 -17.37 21.52
C THR A 391 -15.23 -17.67 22.40
N PHE A 392 -15.03 -18.24 23.59
CA PHE A 392 -16.12 -18.75 24.43
C PHE A 392 -16.73 -17.63 25.27
N SER A 393 -15.93 -16.94 26.08
CA SER A 393 -16.35 -15.92 27.05
C SER A 393 -15.96 -14.49 26.67
N HIS A 394 -15.37 -14.29 25.48
CA HIS A 394 -14.90 -12.97 25.03
C HIS A 394 -13.91 -12.34 26.03
N ALA A 395 -13.00 -13.15 26.58
CA ALA A 395 -11.89 -12.63 27.38
C ALA A 395 -10.96 -11.79 26.49
N ASP A 396 -10.47 -10.65 27.00
CA ASP A 396 -9.38 -9.92 26.38
C ASP A 396 -8.12 -10.82 26.34
N LEU A 397 -7.55 -11.00 25.15
CA LEU A 397 -6.40 -11.88 24.91
C LEU A 397 -5.06 -11.13 24.85
N THR A 398 -5.05 -9.82 25.08
CA THR A 398 -3.85 -8.96 25.07
C THR A 398 -2.83 -9.41 26.11
N ASN A 399 -3.25 -9.68 27.35
CA ASN A 399 -2.38 -10.16 28.43
C ASN A 399 -2.71 -11.59 28.92
N ALA A 400 -3.57 -12.32 28.20
CA ALA A 400 -3.99 -13.67 28.57
C ALA A 400 -2.84 -14.70 28.51
N THR A 401 -2.97 -15.77 29.29
CA THR A 401 -2.04 -16.91 29.26
C THR A 401 -2.41 -17.91 28.17
N TYR A 402 -1.44 -18.76 27.78
CA TYR A 402 -1.71 -19.90 26.89
C TYR A 402 -2.87 -20.78 27.39
N SER A 403 -2.94 -20.99 28.72
CA SER A 403 -4.00 -21.79 29.37
C SER A 403 -5.38 -21.24 29.02
N ASP A 404 -5.57 -19.94 29.19
CA ASP A 404 -6.89 -19.34 29.10
C ASP A 404 -7.28 -19.14 27.64
N THR A 405 -6.34 -18.72 26.77
CA THR A 405 -6.60 -18.71 25.33
C THR A 405 -6.91 -20.11 24.78
N SER A 406 -6.27 -21.18 25.28
CA SER A 406 -6.58 -22.55 24.86
C SER A 406 -7.98 -22.99 25.31
N LYS A 407 -8.44 -22.57 26.50
CA LYS A 407 -9.82 -22.80 26.95
C LYS A 407 -10.84 -22.03 26.11
N GLU A 408 -10.58 -20.74 25.86
CA GLU A 408 -11.41 -19.88 25.00
C GLU A 408 -11.70 -20.49 23.63
N ILE A 409 -10.74 -21.20 23.03
CA ILE A 409 -10.95 -21.93 21.78
C ILE A 409 -11.64 -23.29 22.01
N THR A 410 -11.11 -24.12 22.90
CA THR A 410 -11.58 -25.52 23.06
C THR A 410 -13.00 -25.59 23.62
N PHE A 411 -13.39 -24.68 24.51
CA PHE A 411 -14.75 -24.60 25.04
C PHE A 411 -15.72 -24.17 23.94
N ASN A 412 -15.38 -23.14 23.15
CA ASN A 412 -16.26 -22.69 22.08
C ASN A 412 -16.40 -23.74 20.97
N GLN A 413 -15.31 -24.43 20.60
CA GLN A 413 -15.37 -25.57 19.68
C GLN A 413 -16.25 -26.72 20.21
N ALA A 414 -16.18 -27.03 21.51
CA ALA A 414 -17.00 -28.07 22.13
C ALA A 414 -18.49 -27.68 22.19
N TRP A 415 -18.77 -26.42 22.55
CA TRP A 415 -20.12 -25.84 22.57
C TRP A 415 -20.73 -25.80 21.16
N LEU A 416 -20.06 -25.16 20.18
CA LEU A 416 -20.49 -25.06 18.77
C LEU A 416 -20.90 -26.44 18.19
N LYS A 417 -20.17 -27.48 18.58
CA LYS A 417 -20.43 -28.87 18.20
C LYS A 417 -21.58 -29.51 18.97
N GLN A 418 -21.74 -29.22 20.25
CA GLN A 418 -22.87 -29.71 21.04
C GLN A 418 -24.19 -29.11 20.54
N VAL A 419 -24.22 -27.79 20.26
CA VAL A 419 -25.40 -27.08 19.76
C VAL A 419 -25.66 -27.26 18.26
N GLY A 420 -24.72 -27.87 17.53
CA GLY A 420 -24.87 -28.20 16.10
C GLY A 420 -24.62 -27.04 15.13
N LEU A 421 -23.93 -25.99 15.57
CA LEU A 421 -23.45 -24.89 14.72
C LEU A 421 -22.25 -25.30 13.85
N ASP A 422 -21.40 -26.24 14.32
CA ASP A 422 -20.29 -26.78 13.52
C ASP A 422 -20.76 -27.58 12.28
N ALA A 423 -21.99 -28.08 12.32
CA ALA A 423 -22.66 -28.81 11.25
C ALA A 423 -23.43 -27.89 10.27
N ALA A 424 -23.28 -26.57 10.39
CA ALA A 424 -23.91 -25.62 9.48
C ALA A 424 -23.38 -25.73 8.05
N ARG A 425 -24.24 -25.40 7.07
CA ARG A 425 -23.88 -25.39 5.64
C ARG A 425 -22.65 -24.52 5.34
N ARG A 426 -22.41 -23.48 6.16
CA ARG A 426 -21.29 -22.55 6.03
C ARG A 426 -20.63 -22.33 7.39
N PHE A 427 -19.73 -23.23 7.79
CA PHE A 427 -18.93 -23.11 9.01
C PHE A 427 -17.45 -22.89 8.70
N SER A 428 -16.77 -22.05 9.47
CA SER A 428 -15.34 -21.72 9.35
C SER A 428 -14.54 -22.34 10.52
N PRO A 429 -14.17 -23.63 10.47
CA PRO A 429 -13.51 -24.34 11.57
C PRO A 429 -12.04 -23.95 11.82
N LYS A 430 -11.34 -23.33 10.86
CA LYS A 430 -9.92 -22.96 11.01
C LYS A 430 -9.72 -21.48 11.36
N GLY A 431 -10.83 -20.74 11.49
CA GLY A 431 -10.86 -19.31 11.68
C GLY A 431 -11.47 -18.93 13.00
N ILE A 432 -11.02 -17.80 13.56
CA ILE A 432 -11.80 -17.07 14.58
C ILE A 432 -11.89 -15.60 14.21
N ILE A 433 -12.90 -14.95 14.78
CA ILE A 433 -12.83 -13.52 15.04
C ILE A 433 -12.20 -13.37 16.44
N PRO A 434 -11.03 -12.73 16.61
CA PRO A 434 -10.46 -12.53 17.94
C PRO A 434 -11.32 -11.54 18.75
N PRO A 435 -11.54 -11.74 20.06
CA PRO A 435 -12.42 -10.91 20.88
C PRO A 435 -11.84 -9.49 20.95
N ALA A 436 -12.64 -8.49 20.58
CA ALA A 436 -12.19 -7.10 20.37
C ALA A 436 -10.88 -6.93 19.55
N ILE A 437 -10.54 -7.89 18.66
CA ILE A 437 -9.28 -7.91 17.89
C ILE A 437 -8.03 -7.91 18.81
N THR A 438 -8.12 -8.57 19.96
CA THR A 438 -7.05 -8.72 20.96
C THR A 438 -6.22 -10.01 20.76
N GLY A 439 -5.08 -10.10 21.44
CA GLY A 439 -4.19 -11.28 21.39
C GLY A 439 -3.27 -11.39 20.16
N LEU A 440 -3.41 -10.50 19.16
CA LEU A 440 -2.60 -10.48 17.93
C LEU A 440 -1.12 -10.07 18.15
N PHE A 441 -0.77 -9.66 19.37
CA PHE A 441 0.59 -9.36 19.82
C PHE A 441 1.03 -10.23 21.01
N ASN A 442 0.24 -11.25 21.36
CA ASN A 442 0.50 -12.15 22.46
C ASN A 442 0.91 -13.53 21.93
N ALA A 443 2.20 -13.86 22.09
CA ALA A 443 2.78 -15.10 21.60
C ALA A 443 2.03 -16.35 22.09
N ASP A 444 1.62 -16.34 23.36
CA ASP A 444 0.92 -17.46 23.99
C ASP A 444 -0.53 -17.59 23.49
N ALA A 445 -1.18 -16.48 23.16
CA ALA A 445 -2.53 -16.48 22.62
C ALA A 445 -2.53 -17.02 21.18
N ILE A 446 -1.64 -16.51 20.32
CA ILE A 446 -1.47 -17.00 18.94
C ILE A 446 -1.12 -18.49 18.96
N LYS A 447 -0.20 -18.91 19.83
CA LYS A 447 0.12 -20.33 20.00
C LYS A 447 -1.10 -21.14 20.46
N GLY A 448 -1.86 -20.63 21.43
CA GLY A 448 -3.09 -21.26 21.94
C GLY A 448 -4.15 -21.44 20.86
N TRP A 449 -4.27 -20.50 19.93
CA TRP A 449 -5.13 -20.64 18.75
C TRP A 449 -4.60 -21.72 17.79
N MET A 450 -3.32 -21.65 17.42
CA MET A 450 -2.71 -22.54 16.42
C MET A 450 -2.62 -24.01 16.88
N ASP A 451 -2.30 -24.26 18.15
CA ASP A 451 -2.31 -25.60 18.74
C ASP A 451 -3.73 -26.24 18.71
N ASN A 452 -4.78 -25.42 18.69
CA ASN A 452 -6.19 -25.85 18.60
C ASN A 452 -6.77 -25.74 17.17
N GLY A 453 -5.92 -25.66 16.15
CA GLY A 453 -6.29 -25.78 14.74
C GLY A 453 -6.72 -24.48 14.05
N ILE A 454 -6.63 -23.33 14.73
CA ILE A 454 -6.91 -22.03 14.13
C ILE A 454 -5.67 -21.54 13.37
N THR A 455 -5.82 -21.28 12.08
CA THR A 455 -4.72 -20.89 11.18
C THR A 455 -4.91 -19.50 10.56
N ASN A 456 -6.10 -18.94 10.70
CA ASN A 456 -6.45 -17.62 10.17
C ASN A 456 -7.39 -16.88 11.13
N VAL A 457 -7.32 -15.56 11.12
CA VAL A 457 -8.15 -14.66 11.94
C VAL A 457 -8.46 -13.39 11.17
N VAL A 458 -9.43 -12.59 11.60
CA VAL A 458 -9.53 -11.19 11.16
C VAL A 458 -8.71 -10.26 12.07
N GLY A 459 -8.15 -9.21 11.47
CA GLY A 459 -7.57 -8.06 12.15
C GLY A 459 -8.52 -6.86 12.11
N ASP A 460 -7.95 -5.67 12.06
CA ASP A 460 -8.67 -4.40 11.91
C ASP A 460 -7.84 -3.42 11.06
N ASN A 461 -8.43 -2.93 9.96
CA ASN A 461 -7.77 -2.04 9.01
C ASN A 461 -7.51 -0.63 9.56
N THR A 462 -8.09 -0.24 10.70
CA THR A 462 -7.74 1.02 11.39
C THR A 462 -6.36 0.96 12.05
N ARG A 463 -5.83 -0.25 12.28
CA ARG A 463 -4.54 -0.52 12.94
C ARG A 463 -3.50 -0.96 11.90
N PRO A 464 -2.58 -0.07 11.44
CA PRO A 464 -1.67 -0.39 10.33
C PRO A 464 -0.76 -1.60 10.57
N SER A 465 -0.40 -1.85 11.84
CA SER A 465 0.38 -2.99 12.32
C SER A 465 -0.24 -4.36 12.02
N LEU A 466 -1.55 -4.42 11.79
CA LEU A 466 -2.29 -5.64 11.43
C LEU A 466 -2.47 -5.85 9.93
N ARG A 467 -1.93 -4.94 9.09
CA ARG A 467 -2.07 -4.98 7.63
C ARG A 467 -0.78 -5.43 6.97
N ASN A 468 -0.87 -6.01 5.78
CA ASN A 468 0.31 -6.36 5.00
C ASN A 468 1.00 -5.09 4.45
N PRO A 469 2.29 -4.84 4.77
CA PRO A 469 2.98 -3.62 4.35
C PRO A 469 3.41 -3.63 2.87
N GLN A 470 3.37 -4.78 2.18
CA GLN A 470 3.79 -4.91 0.78
C GLN A 470 2.62 -4.79 -0.20
N SER A 471 1.41 -5.12 0.22
CA SER A 471 0.21 -5.05 -0.62
C SER A 471 -1.07 -5.05 0.21
N THR A 472 -1.94 -4.08 -0.04
CA THR A 472 -3.28 -3.97 0.58
C THR A 472 -4.26 -5.06 0.12
N PHE A 473 -3.85 -5.95 -0.80
CA PHE A 473 -4.62 -7.10 -1.26
C PHE A 473 -4.11 -8.44 -0.70
N TRP A 474 -3.14 -8.44 0.21
CA TRP A 474 -2.54 -9.64 0.79
C TRP A 474 -2.91 -9.77 2.28
N PRO A 475 -2.96 -11.00 2.83
CA PRO A 475 -3.08 -11.19 4.27
C PRO A 475 -1.76 -10.76 4.94
N PHE A 476 -1.82 -10.29 6.19
CA PHE A 476 -0.63 -10.18 7.01
C PHE A 476 -0.32 -11.55 7.61
N THR A 477 0.96 -11.96 7.62
CA THR A 477 1.39 -13.20 8.29
C THR A 477 2.15 -12.80 9.54
N THR A 478 1.74 -13.31 10.70
CA THR A 478 2.40 -12.95 11.96
C THR A 478 3.86 -13.37 11.97
N THR A 479 4.69 -12.60 12.67
CA THR A 479 6.12 -12.89 12.87
C THR A 479 6.45 -12.93 14.36
N VAL A 480 7.58 -13.56 14.72
CA VAL A 480 8.06 -13.53 16.12
C VAL A 480 8.41 -12.09 16.53
N ALA A 481 9.04 -11.33 15.65
CA ALA A 481 9.42 -9.94 15.90
C ALA A 481 8.18 -9.05 16.18
N ASN A 482 7.18 -9.07 15.30
CA ASN A 482 6.05 -8.16 15.41
C ASN A 482 5.01 -8.67 16.42
N ASN A 483 4.68 -9.96 16.41
CA ASN A 483 3.51 -10.51 17.10
C ASN A 483 3.86 -11.48 18.25
N GLY A 484 5.15 -11.77 18.46
CA GLY A 484 5.62 -12.76 19.43
C GLY A 484 5.52 -14.23 18.95
N TYR A 485 4.69 -14.54 17.94
CA TYR A 485 4.59 -15.88 17.35
C TYR A 485 4.30 -15.83 15.86
N ALA A 486 4.96 -16.68 15.08
CA ALA A 486 4.92 -16.64 13.61
C ALA A 486 3.93 -17.62 12.97
N GLY A 487 3.39 -17.24 11.82
CA GLY A 487 2.66 -18.14 10.90
C GLY A 487 1.14 -18.16 11.01
N LEU A 488 0.54 -17.32 11.87
CA LEU A 488 -0.91 -17.06 11.83
C LEU A 488 -1.21 -16.08 10.70
N LEU A 489 -2.31 -16.27 9.97
CA LEU A 489 -2.75 -15.33 8.94
C LEU A 489 -3.79 -14.36 9.50
N ILE A 490 -3.48 -13.07 9.45
CA ILE A 490 -4.39 -11.97 9.80
C ILE A 490 -5.00 -11.44 8.50
N MET A 491 -6.31 -11.61 8.39
CA MET A 491 -7.15 -11.11 7.30
C MET A 491 -7.52 -9.65 7.55
N PRO A 492 -7.36 -8.74 6.58
CA PRO A 492 -7.84 -7.37 6.73
C PRO A 492 -9.36 -7.35 6.93
N ARG A 493 -9.87 -6.40 7.73
CA ARG A 493 -11.30 -6.20 8.01
C ARG A 493 -11.58 -4.72 8.21
N TRP A 494 -12.62 -4.20 7.57
CA TRP A 494 -13.05 -2.80 7.70
C TRP A 494 -13.93 -2.60 8.92
N ALA A 495 -13.54 -1.67 9.81
CA ALA A 495 -14.47 -1.04 10.73
C ALA A 495 -15.51 -0.17 9.98
N THR A 496 -16.65 0.13 10.62
CA THR A 496 -17.71 0.98 10.05
C THR A 496 -18.18 2.03 11.05
N LEU A 497 -18.95 3.03 10.59
CA LEU A 497 -19.65 4.00 11.45
C LEU A 497 -20.93 3.42 12.10
N ILE A 498 -21.10 2.10 12.06
CA ILE A 498 -22.10 1.35 12.81
C ILE A 498 -21.37 0.70 13.99
N TYR A 499 -21.35 1.38 15.13
CA TYR A 499 -20.52 1.02 16.29
C TYR A 499 -21.07 -0.20 17.03
N TYR A 500 -20.18 -0.93 17.72
CA TYR A 500 -20.45 -2.22 18.36
C TYR A 500 -21.56 -2.17 19.43
N ASN A 501 -21.49 -1.12 20.24
CA ASN A 501 -22.31 -0.72 21.37
C ASN A 501 -23.55 0.10 20.95
N CYS A 502 -24.06 -0.07 19.72
CA CYS A 502 -25.25 0.63 19.23
C CYS A 502 -26.27 -0.25 18.51
N ASP A 503 -27.55 -0.04 18.84
CA ASP A 503 -28.71 -0.77 18.32
C ASP A 503 -29.66 0.09 17.46
N LEU A 504 -29.62 1.41 17.64
CA LEU A 504 -30.53 2.37 17.01
C LEU A 504 -29.81 3.50 16.26
N PRO A 505 -30.40 4.07 15.20
CA PRO A 505 -29.83 5.21 14.45
C PRO A 505 -29.37 6.39 15.31
N ALA A 506 -30.11 6.71 16.37
CA ALA A 506 -29.80 7.80 17.29
C ALA A 506 -28.62 7.52 18.25
N CYS A 507 -28.23 6.24 18.39
CA CYS A 507 -27.03 5.83 19.12
C CYS A 507 -25.81 6.07 18.24
N THR A 508 -25.73 5.39 17.09
CA THR A 508 -24.55 5.41 16.21
C THR A 508 -24.26 6.80 15.63
N THR A 509 -25.32 7.60 15.39
CA THR A 509 -25.14 9.01 14.98
C THR A 509 -24.56 9.88 16.10
N GLN A 510 -24.92 9.62 17.35
CA GLN A 510 -24.41 10.40 18.49
C GLN A 510 -22.94 10.05 18.76
N GLU A 511 -22.59 8.77 18.77
CA GLU A 511 -21.20 8.33 18.97
C GLU A 511 -20.28 8.83 17.86
N TRP A 512 -20.74 8.87 16.60
CA TRP A 512 -20.01 9.49 15.48
C TRP A 512 -19.77 11.00 15.68
N ILE A 513 -20.72 11.72 16.27
CA ILE A 513 -20.56 13.15 16.60
C ILE A 513 -19.62 13.36 17.79
N ASP A 514 -19.62 12.44 18.76
CA ASP A 514 -18.88 12.59 20.01
C ASP A 514 -17.43 12.08 19.92
N THR A 515 -17.16 11.07 19.10
CA THR A 515 -15.83 10.40 18.98
C THR A 515 -15.07 10.73 17.69
N SER A 516 -15.75 11.27 16.68
CA SER A 516 -15.20 11.54 15.35
C SER A 516 -15.53 12.97 14.90
N ALA A 517 -15.09 13.37 13.70
CA ALA A 517 -15.47 14.65 13.10
C ALA A 517 -16.94 14.70 12.58
N GLY A 518 -17.84 13.92 13.19
CA GLY A 518 -19.20 13.66 12.71
C GLY A 518 -20.12 14.88 12.79
N GLN A 519 -20.93 15.09 11.76
CA GLN A 519 -21.85 16.23 11.67
C GLN A 519 -23.12 15.85 10.91
N GLY A 520 -24.27 16.22 11.45
CA GLY A 520 -25.57 16.08 10.78
C GLY A 520 -26.46 15.03 11.43
N THR A 521 -27.05 14.18 10.59
CA THR A 521 -28.09 13.21 10.91
C THR A 521 -27.67 11.79 10.56
N PHE A 522 -28.53 10.80 10.83
CA PHE A 522 -28.28 9.43 10.39
C PHE A 522 -28.19 9.30 8.86
N ASP A 523 -28.90 10.15 8.10
CA ASP A 523 -28.81 10.16 6.63
C ASP A 523 -27.41 10.61 6.17
N ASP A 524 -26.79 11.56 6.88
CA ASP A 524 -25.43 12.03 6.60
C ASP A 524 -24.37 10.97 6.98
N LEU A 525 -24.54 10.31 8.13
CA LEU A 525 -23.70 9.20 8.57
C LEU A 525 -23.76 8.02 7.60
N ILE A 526 -24.98 7.60 7.22
CA ILE A 526 -25.17 6.41 6.38
C ILE A 526 -24.73 6.68 4.93
N ALA A 527 -24.80 7.94 4.46
CA ALA A 527 -24.18 8.36 3.20
C ALA A 527 -22.65 8.30 3.26
N ASN A 528 -22.02 8.78 4.34
CA ASN A 528 -20.57 8.68 4.52
C ASN A 528 -20.09 7.21 4.60
N ALA A 529 -20.81 6.37 5.35
CA ALA A 529 -20.52 4.95 5.46
C ALA A 529 -20.70 4.20 4.12
N ARG A 530 -21.73 4.56 3.34
CA ARG A 530 -21.93 4.08 1.96
C ARG A 530 -20.76 4.47 1.07
N ASP A 531 -20.34 5.74 1.11
CA ASP A 531 -19.31 6.26 0.21
C ASP A 531 -17.93 5.64 0.51
N THR A 532 -17.61 5.42 1.79
CA THR A 532 -16.45 4.62 2.21
C THR A 532 -16.51 3.20 1.66
N ALA A 533 -17.66 2.53 1.76
CA ALA A 533 -17.87 1.21 1.20
C ALA A 533 -17.78 1.20 -0.34
N MET A 534 -18.26 2.24 -1.04
CA MET A 534 -18.12 2.35 -2.49
C MET A 534 -16.65 2.46 -2.89
N ARG A 535 -15.86 3.29 -2.21
CA ARG A 535 -14.41 3.40 -2.44
C ARG A 535 -13.75 2.02 -2.32
N ASN A 536 -14.02 1.29 -1.24
CA ASN A 536 -13.40 0.00 -0.97
C ASN A 536 -13.85 -1.09 -1.97
N LEU A 537 -15.16 -1.20 -2.25
CA LEU A 537 -15.73 -2.24 -3.12
C LEU A 537 -15.39 -2.00 -4.61
N PHE A 538 -15.41 -0.76 -5.09
CA PHE A 538 -14.94 -0.43 -6.44
C PHE A 538 -13.40 -0.43 -6.53
N GLY A 539 -12.68 -0.23 -5.42
CA GLY A 539 -11.25 -0.55 -5.31
C GLY A 539 -10.94 -2.05 -5.43
N LEU A 540 -11.98 -2.92 -5.45
CA LEU A 540 -11.89 -4.38 -5.48
C LEU A 540 -11.21 -4.99 -4.26
N HIS A 541 -11.29 -4.32 -3.10
CA HIS A 541 -10.95 -4.92 -1.81
C HIS A 541 -11.94 -6.05 -1.46
N TRP A 542 -11.43 -7.09 -0.81
CA TRP A 542 -12.17 -8.32 -0.49
C TRP A 542 -12.42 -8.49 1.02
N ASP A 543 -11.90 -7.55 1.79
CA ASP A 543 -11.89 -7.45 3.23
C ASP A 543 -13.35 -7.41 3.74
N PRO A 544 -13.75 -8.28 4.68
CA PRO A 544 -15.06 -8.19 5.33
C PRO A 544 -15.24 -6.88 6.12
N TYR A 545 -16.48 -6.61 6.50
CA TYR A 545 -16.87 -5.47 7.35
C TYR A 545 -17.31 -5.97 8.73
N MET A 546 -16.89 -5.23 9.76
CA MET A 546 -17.16 -5.49 11.18
C MET A 546 -18.49 -4.87 11.64
N PHE A 547 -19.32 -5.70 12.28
CA PHE A 547 -20.56 -5.37 12.98
C PHE A 547 -20.67 -6.28 14.22
N HIS A 548 -21.63 -6.00 15.11
CA HIS A 548 -21.82 -6.73 16.37
C HIS A 548 -23.31 -7.01 16.60
N GLN A 549 -23.65 -7.95 17.50
CA GLN A 549 -25.02 -8.44 17.70
C GLN A 549 -26.07 -7.34 17.88
N ALA A 550 -25.73 -6.24 18.58
CA ALA A 550 -26.64 -5.13 18.83
C ALA A 550 -27.08 -4.43 17.53
N ASN A 551 -26.21 -4.41 16.52
CA ASN A 551 -26.51 -3.85 15.21
C ASN A 551 -27.59 -4.64 14.44
N MET A 552 -27.98 -5.83 14.92
CA MET A 552 -29.03 -6.66 14.32
C MET A 552 -30.45 -6.34 14.81
N ARG A 553 -30.63 -5.54 15.88
CA ARG A 553 -31.96 -5.20 16.45
C ARG A 553 -32.92 -4.68 15.38
N VAL A 554 -34.08 -5.32 15.21
CA VAL A 554 -35.08 -4.97 14.19
C VAL A 554 -36.53 -5.28 14.58
N ALA A 555 -36.79 -6.31 15.39
CA ALA A 555 -38.14 -6.80 15.67
C ALA A 555 -39.04 -5.72 16.32
N ASP A 556 -38.46 -4.87 17.17
CA ASP A 556 -39.15 -3.82 17.91
C ASP A 556 -38.72 -2.39 17.53
N VAL A 557 -37.86 -2.21 16.52
CA VAL A 557 -37.33 -0.89 16.17
C VAL A 557 -38.35 -0.01 15.43
N PRO A 558 -38.29 1.33 15.59
CA PRO A 558 -39.09 2.24 14.81
C PRO A 558 -38.83 2.15 13.29
N THR A 559 -39.82 2.53 12.50
CA THR A 559 -39.66 2.66 11.04
C THR A 559 -38.61 3.73 10.69
N THR A 560 -37.60 3.35 9.92
CA THR A 560 -36.58 4.24 9.34
C THR A 560 -36.85 4.39 7.84
N THR A 561 -36.54 5.55 7.25
CA THR A 561 -36.68 5.77 5.81
C THR A 561 -35.31 5.81 5.17
N LEU A 562 -35.05 4.92 4.21
CA LEU A 562 -33.76 4.80 3.51
C LEU A 562 -34.02 4.85 2.01
N ASN A 563 -33.32 5.73 1.29
CA ASN A 563 -33.51 5.95 -0.15
C ASN A 563 -34.98 6.21 -0.57
N GLY A 564 -35.78 6.80 0.33
CA GLY A 564 -37.22 7.06 0.13
C GLY A 564 -38.15 5.90 0.47
N GLU A 565 -37.63 4.74 0.87
CA GLU A 565 -38.42 3.59 1.34
C GLU A 565 -38.46 3.53 2.87
N SER A 566 -39.66 3.66 3.46
CA SER A 566 -39.87 3.50 4.90
C SER A 566 -40.07 2.03 5.25
N GLY A 567 -39.27 1.50 6.18
CA GLY A 567 -39.35 0.12 6.68
C GLY A 567 -38.77 -0.04 8.08
N GLN A 568 -38.95 -1.19 8.70
CA GLN A 568 -38.18 -1.56 9.89
C GLN A 568 -36.85 -2.16 9.41
N TYR A 569 -35.75 -1.51 9.79
CA TYR A 569 -34.40 -1.89 9.43
C TYR A 569 -33.53 -1.78 10.67
N SER A 570 -32.75 -2.83 10.96
CA SER A 570 -31.62 -2.72 11.89
C SER A 570 -30.53 -1.82 11.33
N LEU A 571 -29.55 -1.45 12.14
CA LEU A 571 -28.38 -0.70 11.67
C LEU A 571 -27.61 -1.48 10.59
N LEU A 572 -27.42 -2.79 10.79
CA LEU A 572 -26.80 -3.68 9.81
C LEU A 572 -27.57 -3.72 8.48
N MET A 573 -28.89 -3.94 8.53
CA MET A 573 -29.75 -3.91 7.33
C MET A 573 -29.71 -2.55 6.63
N SER A 574 -29.65 -1.47 7.40
CA SER A 574 -29.59 -0.09 6.88
C SER A 574 -28.33 0.14 6.06
N TRP A 575 -27.17 -0.25 6.60
CA TRP A 575 -25.87 -0.14 5.91
C TRP A 575 -25.84 -1.02 4.66
N ILE A 576 -26.18 -2.31 4.78
CA ILE A 576 -26.17 -3.23 3.62
C ILE A 576 -27.13 -2.76 2.54
N LYS A 577 -28.33 -2.25 2.89
CA LYS A 577 -29.30 -1.71 1.93
C LYS A 577 -28.69 -0.57 1.13
N VAL A 578 -28.14 0.47 1.77
CA VAL A 578 -27.59 1.62 1.01
C VAL A 578 -26.37 1.24 0.16
N VAL A 579 -25.52 0.34 0.65
CA VAL A 579 -24.33 -0.14 -0.07
C VAL A 579 -24.73 -0.97 -1.30
N THR A 580 -25.63 -1.94 -1.13
CA THR A 580 -26.06 -2.80 -2.25
C THR A 580 -26.95 -2.05 -3.24
N GLU A 581 -27.79 -1.12 -2.79
CA GLU A 581 -28.56 -0.26 -3.69
C GLU A 581 -27.67 0.67 -4.52
N GLU A 582 -26.61 1.24 -3.95
CA GLU A 582 -25.69 2.09 -4.70
C GLU A 582 -24.84 1.29 -5.71
N MET A 583 -24.25 0.17 -5.29
CA MET A 583 -23.54 -0.77 -6.18
C MET A 583 -24.41 -1.20 -7.37
N THR A 584 -25.69 -1.49 -7.11
CA THR A 584 -26.64 -1.93 -8.14
C THR A 584 -27.31 -0.78 -8.88
N ARG A 585 -27.29 0.46 -8.37
CA ARG A 585 -27.67 1.67 -9.11
C ARG A 585 -26.69 1.92 -10.25
N ILE A 586 -25.40 1.73 -10.00
CA ILE A 586 -24.31 1.97 -10.94
C ILE A 586 -24.06 0.77 -11.87
N THR A 587 -24.11 -0.47 -11.36
CA THR A 587 -23.63 -1.67 -12.08
C THR A 587 -24.68 -2.79 -12.21
N THR A 588 -24.35 -3.84 -12.96
CA THR A 588 -25.01 -5.16 -12.88
C THR A 588 -24.09 -6.25 -12.36
N TRP A 589 -23.11 -5.91 -11.52
CA TRP A 589 -22.09 -6.85 -11.05
C TRP A 589 -22.64 -7.81 -9.99
N PRO A 590 -22.31 -9.12 -10.04
CA PRO A 590 -22.67 -10.05 -8.98
C PRO A 590 -21.92 -9.73 -7.69
N ILE A 591 -22.67 -9.66 -6.58
CA ILE A 591 -22.14 -9.51 -5.22
C ILE A 591 -22.14 -10.89 -4.56
N LYS A 592 -20.99 -11.33 -4.05
CA LYS A 592 -20.83 -12.62 -3.37
C LYS A 592 -20.42 -12.42 -1.92
N THR A 593 -20.94 -13.22 -1.01
CA THR A 593 -20.33 -13.44 0.30
C THR A 593 -19.62 -14.80 0.31
N LEU A 594 -18.54 -14.89 1.07
CA LEU A 594 -17.83 -16.11 1.40
C LEU A 594 -17.70 -16.17 2.92
N LYS A 595 -17.66 -17.38 3.48
CA LYS A 595 -17.33 -17.58 4.88
C LYS A 595 -15.84 -17.32 5.12
N HIS A 596 -15.45 -16.97 6.33
CA HIS A 596 -14.09 -16.54 6.70
C HIS A 596 -12.98 -17.45 6.15
N ASP A 597 -13.04 -18.76 6.38
CA ASP A 597 -12.02 -19.70 5.89
C ASP A 597 -11.88 -19.71 4.35
N ASP A 598 -12.96 -19.41 3.62
CA ASP A 598 -12.96 -19.40 2.16
C ASP A 598 -12.41 -18.07 1.61
N ILE A 599 -12.71 -16.93 2.26
CA ILE A 599 -12.12 -15.64 1.89
C ILE A 599 -10.63 -15.60 2.25
N ALA A 600 -10.23 -16.18 3.40
CA ALA A 600 -8.83 -16.35 3.77
C ALA A 600 -8.03 -17.13 2.71
N GLN A 601 -8.57 -18.25 2.22
CA GLN A 601 -7.93 -18.99 1.13
C GLN A 601 -7.78 -18.15 -0.15
N LEU A 602 -8.74 -17.27 -0.49
CA LEU A 602 -8.61 -16.40 -1.66
C LEU A 602 -7.52 -15.34 -1.51
N PHE A 603 -7.29 -14.83 -0.30
CA PHE A 603 -6.18 -13.92 -0.01
C PHE A 603 -4.81 -14.64 -0.06
N ILE A 604 -4.72 -15.87 0.45
CA ILE A 604 -3.53 -16.73 0.27
C ILE A 604 -3.27 -16.98 -1.23
N ASP A 605 -4.30 -17.31 -2.00
CA ASP A 605 -4.22 -17.51 -3.44
C ASP A 605 -3.86 -16.21 -4.18
N ARG A 606 -4.32 -15.05 -3.68
CA ARG A 606 -3.95 -13.73 -4.21
C ARG A 606 -2.47 -13.47 -4.04
N GLN A 607 -1.95 -13.58 -2.82
CA GLN A 607 -0.52 -13.40 -2.53
C GLN A 607 0.34 -14.41 -3.29
N THR A 608 -0.01 -15.70 -3.25
CA THR A 608 0.69 -16.77 -3.97
C THR A 608 0.78 -16.48 -5.47
N ARG A 609 -0.34 -16.04 -6.07
CA ARG A 609 -0.38 -15.68 -7.49
C ARG A 609 0.50 -14.48 -7.80
N ASP A 610 0.39 -13.40 -7.03
CA ASP A 610 1.12 -12.17 -7.33
C ASP A 610 2.64 -12.41 -7.26
N LEU A 611 3.11 -13.21 -6.29
CA LEU A 611 4.51 -13.65 -6.17
C LEU A 611 4.97 -14.52 -7.36
N CYS A 612 4.08 -15.25 -8.03
CA CYS A 612 4.38 -15.94 -9.30
C CYS A 612 4.60 -14.97 -10.48
N ARG A 613 4.32 -13.65 -10.31
CA ARG A 613 4.41 -12.59 -11.33
C ARG A 613 3.83 -13.03 -12.69
N PRO A 614 2.52 -13.29 -12.76
CA PRO A 614 1.87 -13.73 -13.99
C PRO A 614 1.89 -12.65 -15.05
N SER A 615 2.05 -13.06 -16.31
CA SER A 615 1.99 -12.17 -17.46
C SER A 615 1.35 -12.88 -18.65
N MET A 616 0.92 -12.11 -19.64
CA MET A 616 0.30 -12.61 -20.85
C MET A 616 0.81 -11.82 -22.06
N THR A 617 0.95 -12.49 -23.19
CA THR A 617 1.06 -11.83 -24.49
C THR A 617 -0.16 -12.16 -25.33
N TRP A 618 -0.74 -11.15 -25.99
CA TRP A 618 -1.70 -11.36 -27.06
C TRP A 618 -1.00 -11.25 -28.42
N LYS A 619 -1.43 -12.07 -29.37
CA LYS A 619 -0.98 -11.98 -30.76
C LYS A 619 -2.11 -11.42 -31.62
N ALA A 620 -1.85 -10.32 -32.30
CA ALA A 620 -2.81 -9.71 -33.20
C ALA A 620 -3.01 -10.53 -34.47
N SER A 621 -4.13 -10.29 -35.16
CA SER A 621 -4.37 -10.84 -36.49
C SER A 621 -3.43 -10.27 -37.55
N SER A 622 -3.19 -11.05 -38.60
CA SER A 622 -2.39 -10.60 -39.76
C SER A 622 -2.92 -9.33 -40.46
N ASP A 623 -4.22 -9.03 -40.32
CA ASP A 623 -4.86 -7.81 -40.83
C ASP A 623 -5.04 -6.70 -39.77
N GLY A 624 -4.65 -6.95 -38.52
CA GLY A 624 -4.77 -5.99 -37.40
C GLY A 624 -6.17 -5.75 -36.86
N THR A 625 -7.17 -6.51 -37.30
CA THR A 625 -8.57 -6.28 -36.92
C THR A 625 -8.98 -6.96 -35.61
N GLY A 626 -8.17 -7.88 -35.05
CA GLY A 626 -8.48 -8.58 -33.81
C GLY A 626 -7.28 -9.30 -33.19
N ILE A 627 -7.56 -10.17 -32.21
CA ILE A 627 -6.56 -10.98 -31.49
C ILE A 627 -6.77 -12.45 -31.88
N GLU A 628 -5.70 -13.13 -32.32
CA GLU A 628 -5.74 -14.53 -32.75
C GLU A 628 -5.62 -15.50 -31.57
N SER A 629 -4.81 -15.14 -30.57
CA SER A 629 -4.48 -16.00 -29.44
C SER A 629 -3.84 -15.22 -28.30
N VAL A 630 -4.00 -15.72 -27.09
CA VAL A 630 -3.22 -15.32 -25.91
C VAL A 630 -2.30 -16.44 -25.46
N SER A 631 -1.15 -16.06 -24.92
CA SER A 631 -0.21 -16.97 -24.25
C SER A 631 0.06 -16.46 -22.84
N VAL A 632 -0.03 -17.33 -21.84
CA VAL A 632 0.08 -17.02 -20.40
C VAL A 632 1.36 -17.62 -19.84
N TYR A 633 2.01 -16.85 -18.99
CA TYR A 633 3.33 -17.13 -18.41
C TYR A 633 3.37 -16.76 -16.92
N THR A 634 4.31 -17.35 -16.18
CA THR A 634 4.70 -16.91 -14.83
C THR A 634 6.22 -16.89 -14.71
N ALA A 635 6.75 -16.03 -13.84
CA ALA A 635 8.17 -16.06 -13.49
C ALA A 635 8.55 -17.41 -12.86
N GLY A 636 9.85 -17.73 -12.85
CA GLY A 636 10.33 -18.99 -12.26
C GLY A 636 9.97 -20.27 -13.04
N GLY A 637 9.68 -20.16 -14.35
CA GLY A 637 9.54 -21.32 -15.23
C GLY A 637 8.12 -21.80 -15.50
N ASN A 638 7.12 -20.90 -15.57
CA ASN A 638 5.72 -21.24 -15.91
C ASN A 638 5.06 -22.22 -14.92
N SER A 639 5.38 -22.10 -13.64
CA SER A 639 4.70 -22.78 -12.53
C SER A 639 4.08 -21.75 -11.58
N CYS A 640 3.05 -22.16 -10.83
CA CYS A 640 2.52 -21.38 -9.71
C CYS A 640 1.77 -22.29 -8.73
N GLY A 641 1.75 -21.96 -7.45
CA GLY A 641 1.03 -22.73 -6.41
C GLY A 641 -0.49 -22.66 -6.52
N THR A 642 -1.01 -21.70 -7.30
CA THR A 642 -2.44 -21.50 -7.55
C THR A 642 -2.71 -21.18 -9.03
N THR A 643 -3.96 -21.01 -9.41
CA THR A 643 -4.37 -20.72 -10.80
C THR A 643 -4.26 -19.23 -11.15
N ILE A 644 -3.97 -18.95 -12.42
CA ILE A 644 -3.86 -17.60 -12.96
C ILE A 644 -5.19 -17.23 -13.65
N PRO A 645 -5.95 -16.23 -13.17
CA PRO A 645 -7.14 -15.75 -13.83
C PRO A 645 -6.78 -14.96 -15.10
N ILE A 646 -7.44 -15.27 -16.20
CA ILE A 646 -7.42 -14.49 -17.44
C ILE A 646 -8.85 -14.08 -17.76
N THR A 647 -9.13 -12.79 -17.71
CA THR A 647 -10.41 -12.25 -18.18
C THR A 647 -10.38 -12.11 -19.69
N VAL A 648 -11.43 -12.58 -20.36
CA VAL A 648 -11.57 -12.53 -21.83
C VAL A 648 -12.88 -11.83 -22.23
N PRO A 649 -12.89 -11.02 -23.30
CA PRO A 649 -14.04 -10.18 -23.66
C PRO A 649 -15.13 -10.93 -24.43
N GLY A 650 -14.91 -12.21 -24.78
CA GLY A 650 -15.80 -12.96 -25.67
C GLY A 650 -15.64 -14.48 -25.58
N ALA A 651 -16.21 -15.19 -26.56
CA ALA A 651 -16.23 -16.64 -26.59
C ALA A 651 -14.86 -17.21 -26.99
N VAL A 652 -14.29 -18.07 -26.14
CA VAL A 652 -13.03 -18.77 -26.39
C VAL A 652 -13.30 -20.12 -27.08
N ALA A 653 -12.49 -20.49 -28.07
CA ALA A 653 -12.66 -21.74 -28.82
C ALA A 653 -12.06 -22.95 -28.10
N ASP A 654 -11.02 -22.73 -27.30
CA ASP A 654 -10.22 -23.75 -26.63
C ASP A 654 -9.69 -23.20 -25.29
N THR A 655 -10.03 -23.87 -24.19
CA THR A 655 -9.63 -23.51 -22.81
C THR A 655 -8.71 -24.57 -22.20
N THR A 656 -7.93 -25.30 -23.01
CA THR A 656 -7.08 -26.41 -22.56
C THR A 656 -6.24 -26.05 -21.33
N GLY A 657 -6.55 -26.71 -20.20
CA GLY A 657 -5.87 -26.50 -18.91
C GLY A 657 -6.42 -25.36 -18.04
N ALA A 658 -7.62 -24.85 -18.31
CA ALA A 658 -8.27 -23.80 -17.54
C ALA A 658 -9.73 -24.10 -17.17
N THR A 659 -10.12 -23.77 -15.94
CA THR A 659 -11.52 -23.80 -15.47
C THR A 659 -12.22 -22.49 -15.85
N ARG A 660 -13.50 -22.55 -16.20
CA ARG A 660 -14.28 -21.38 -16.63
C ARG A 660 -15.16 -20.86 -15.50
N GLU A 661 -15.15 -19.56 -15.26
CA GLU A 661 -16.09 -18.86 -14.39
C GLU A 661 -16.76 -17.72 -15.14
N GLN A 662 -18.08 -17.59 -14.99
CA GLN A 662 -18.83 -16.42 -15.45
C GLN A 662 -20.10 -16.29 -14.61
N LEU A 663 -20.08 -15.40 -13.62
CA LEU A 663 -21.24 -15.14 -12.76
C LEU A 663 -22.08 -14.00 -13.36
N GLY A 664 -23.38 -14.23 -13.55
CA GLY A 664 -24.31 -13.19 -13.97
C GLY A 664 -23.92 -12.49 -15.27
N SER A 665 -23.60 -11.20 -15.14
CA SER A 665 -23.17 -10.35 -16.26
C SER A 665 -21.64 -10.28 -16.45
N ASP A 666 -20.84 -10.81 -15.53
CA ASP A 666 -19.38 -10.68 -15.56
C ASP A 666 -18.76 -11.15 -16.89
N PRO A 667 -17.60 -10.59 -17.28
CA PRO A 667 -16.82 -11.18 -18.36
C PRO A 667 -16.39 -12.61 -17.99
N LEU A 668 -16.13 -13.42 -19.01
CA LEU A 668 -15.65 -14.78 -18.81
C LEU A 668 -14.23 -14.74 -18.21
N THR A 669 -14.03 -15.41 -17.08
CA THR A 669 -12.71 -15.63 -16.48
C THR A 669 -12.27 -17.08 -16.73
N LEU A 670 -11.01 -17.25 -17.12
CA LEU A 670 -10.35 -18.53 -17.26
C LEU A 670 -9.31 -18.68 -16.15
N TRP A 671 -9.52 -19.64 -15.25
CA TRP A 671 -8.58 -19.98 -14.18
C TRP A 671 -7.57 -21.02 -14.70
N VAL A 672 -6.40 -20.54 -15.11
CA VAL A 672 -5.38 -21.31 -15.84
C VAL A 672 -4.41 -22.01 -14.88
N THR A 673 -4.20 -23.33 -15.04
CA THR A 673 -3.22 -24.08 -14.24
C THR A 673 -1.83 -24.10 -14.92
N MET A 674 -0.84 -23.54 -14.22
CA MET A 674 0.56 -23.43 -14.64
C MET A 674 1.39 -24.62 -14.10
N SER A 675 2.19 -25.27 -14.95
CA SER A 675 2.91 -26.52 -14.61
C SER A 675 4.12 -26.78 -15.52
N GLY A 676 5.02 -25.80 -15.61
CA GLY A 676 6.29 -25.90 -16.34
C GLY A 676 6.22 -25.53 -17.83
N ALA A 677 5.05 -25.19 -18.35
CA ALA A 677 4.85 -24.77 -19.74
C ALA A 677 3.84 -23.63 -19.84
N SER A 678 4.12 -22.67 -20.72
CA SER A 678 3.19 -21.59 -21.08
C SER A 678 1.86 -22.16 -21.60
N ARG A 679 0.74 -21.52 -21.28
CA ARG A 679 -0.58 -21.94 -21.76
C ARG A 679 -1.07 -21.04 -22.88
N GLN A 680 -1.69 -21.61 -23.91
CA GLN A 680 -2.31 -20.85 -24.98
C GLN A 680 -3.82 -21.00 -24.96
N CYS A 681 -4.54 -19.89 -25.09
CA CYS A 681 -5.98 -19.88 -25.34
C CYS A 681 -6.23 -19.19 -26.68
N ARG A 682 -7.12 -19.78 -27.49
CA ARG A 682 -7.51 -19.21 -28.79
C ARG A 682 -8.90 -18.62 -28.71
N GLU A 683 -9.02 -17.33 -29.00
CA GLU A 683 -10.33 -16.71 -29.18
C GLU A 683 -11.04 -17.40 -30.35
N LYS A 684 -12.35 -17.57 -30.23
CA LYS A 684 -13.14 -18.10 -31.33
C LYS A 684 -13.27 -16.98 -32.35
N ALA A 685 -12.66 -17.17 -33.52
CA ALA A 685 -12.73 -16.22 -34.63
C ALA A 685 -14.19 -15.78 -34.88
N THR A 686 -14.55 -14.61 -34.35
CA THR A 686 -15.81 -13.96 -34.67
C THR A 686 -15.72 -13.57 -36.12
N ALA A 687 -16.66 -14.01 -36.95
CA ALA A 687 -16.82 -13.46 -38.28
C ALA A 687 -16.82 -11.93 -38.13
N PRO A 688 -16.02 -11.18 -38.92
CA PRO A 688 -15.81 -9.77 -38.65
C PRO A 688 -17.16 -9.08 -38.59
N PRO A 689 -17.46 -8.29 -37.54
CA PRO A 689 -18.60 -7.41 -37.59
C PRO A 689 -18.46 -6.57 -38.87
N ALA A 690 -19.58 -6.29 -39.54
CA ALA A 690 -19.59 -5.62 -40.83
C ALA A 690 -19.25 -4.11 -40.74
N THR A 691 -18.19 -3.79 -40.03
CA THR A 691 -17.53 -2.49 -39.95
C THR A 691 -16.64 -2.30 -41.17
N ARG A 692 -17.29 -1.92 -42.29
CA ARG A 692 -16.66 -1.00 -43.22
C ARG A 692 -16.10 0.18 -42.43
N LEU A 693 -14.96 0.70 -42.86
CA LEU A 693 -14.52 2.06 -42.59
C LEU A 693 -15.72 3.02 -42.67
N LEU A 694 -16.16 3.55 -41.54
CA LEU A 694 -17.24 4.52 -41.47
C LEU A 694 -16.70 5.89 -41.89
N THR A 695 -16.65 6.13 -43.21
CA THR A 695 -16.91 7.48 -43.71
C THR A 695 -18.33 7.86 -43.25
N PRO A 696 -18.52 8.95 -42.48
CA PRO A 696 -19.86 9.35 -42.07
C PRO A 696 -20.66 9.81 -43.30
N GLN A 697 -21.63 9.01 -43.73
CA GLN A 697 -22.60 9.47 -44.72
C GLN A 697 -23.57 10.45 -44.06
N ILE A 698 -23.34 11.74 -44.33
CA ILE A 698 -24.26 12.83 -44.03
C ILE A 698 -25.62 12.54 -44.71
N HIS A 699 -26.59 12.05 -43.93
CA HIS A 699 -27.98 12.01 -44.33
C HIS A 699 -28.68 13.25 -43.77
N GLY A 700 -28.68 14.32 -44.58
CA GLY A 700 -29.52 15.49 -44.30
C GLY A 700 -30.99 15.15 -44.52
N TYR A 701 -31.78 15.12 -43.44
CA TYR A 701 -33.23 15.03 -43.53
C TYR A 701 -33.87 16.41 -43.48
N ILE A 702 -34.28 16.88 -44.66
CA ILE A 702 -35.23 17.99 -44.81
C ILE A 702 -36.62 17.45 -44.44
N GLY A 703 -37.26 18.03 -43.42
CA GLY A 703 -38.63 17.66 -42.99
C GLY A 703 -39.47 18.91 -42.72
N TRP A 704 -40.23 19.37 -43.70
CA TRP A 704 -41.13 20.52 -43.55
C TRP A 704 -42.43 20.15 -42.82
N ASN A 705 -42.91 21.08 -41.99
CA ASN A 705 -44.24 21.08 -41.36
C ASN A 705 -45.40 20.90 -42.36
N LYS A 706 -46.48 20.20 -41.93
CA LYS A 706 -47.78 20.86 -41.62
C LYS A 706 -48.93 19.92 -41.19
N GLN A 707 -49.62 20.34 -40.11
CA GLN A 707 -51.10 20.29 -39.87
C GLN A 707 -51.79 18.90 -39.79
N SER A 708 -52.89 18.72 -39.04
CA SER A 708 -53.55 19.46 -37.94
C SER A 708 -54.52 18.49 -37.23
N THR A 709 -54.85 18.64 -35.94
CA THR A 709 -56.04 19.37 -35.46
C THR A 709 -56.09 19.33 -33.91
N GLY A 710 -56.85 20.26 -33.30
CA GLY A 710 -56.98 20.51 -31.85
C GLY A 710 -57.61 19.37 -31.02
N THR A 711 -57.83 19.50 -29.70
CA THR A 711 -58.00 20.71 -28.84
C THR A 711 -57.75 20.33 -27.34
N GLN A 712 -57.87 21.13 -26.27
CA GLN A 712 -58.56 22.41 -26.04
C GLN A 712 -57.93 23.30 -24.91
N GLN A 713 -57.77 24.60 -25.20
CA GLN A 713 -57.95 25.77 -24.31
C GLN A 713 -57.38 25.87 -22.86
N ASN A 714 -56.33 26.69 -22.74
CA ASN A 714 -56.30 27.99 -22.01
C ASN A 714 -57.01 28.17 -20.65
N LYS A 715 -56.22 28.58 -19.64
CA LYS A 715 -56.07 29.99 -19.14
C LYS A 715 -54.85 30.07 -18.19
N LYS A 716 -53.86 30.95 -18.41
CA LYS A 716 -53.81 32.40 -18.10
C LYS A 716 -53.91 32.71 -16.59
N VAL A 717 -53.16 33.65 -15.98
CA VAL A 717 -52.09 34.59 -16.39
C VAL A 717 -51.46 35.18 -15.10
N GLY A 718 -50.21 35.66 -15.12
CA GLY A 718 -49.67 36.52 -14.05
C GLY A 718 -48.21 36.90 -14.29
N THR A 719 -47.91 38.20 -14.37
CA THR A 719 -46.61 38.75 -14.81
C THR A 719 -46.02 39.78 -13.84
N MET A 720 -44.71 40.05 -14.01
CA MET A 720 -43.97 41.30 -13.72
C MET A 720 -43.37 41.59 -12.32
N ASP A 721 -42.04 41.64 -12.34
CA ASP A 721 -41.17 42.79 -12.02
C ASP A 721 -40.96 43.36 -10.58
N ALA A 722 -39.71 43.19 -10.15
CA ALA A 722 -38.74 44.26 -9.82
C ALA A 722 -38.80 45.13 -8.52
N LYS A 723 -37.64 45.10 -7.84
CA LYS A 723 -36.89 46.24 -7.23
C LYS A 723 -37.39 46.96 -5.95
N SER A 724 -36.76 46.54 -4.84
CA SER A 724 -35.88 47.35 -3.96
C SER A 724 -36.47 48.20 -2.78
N PRO A 725 -35.67 48.49 -1.71
CA PRO A 725 -36.13 48.82 -0.34
C PRO A 725 -35.97 50.31 0.06
N PRO A 726 -36.35 50.71 1.30
CA PRO A 726 -35.29 51.13 2.26
C PRO A 726 -35.56 50.97 3.79
N GLN A 727 -34.50 50.65 4.56
CA GLN A 727 -34.11 51.18 5.90
C GLN A 727 -35.13 51.17 7.10
N LYS A 728 -34.73 50.95 8.36
CA LYS A 728 -33.91 51.89 9.19
C LYS A 728 -33.45 51.26 10.53
N HIS A 729 -32.18 51.55 10.90
CA HIS A 729 -31.69 52.18 12.14
C HIS A 729 -32.45 51.96 13.49
N ARG A 730 -31.79 51.91 14.67
CA ARG A 730 -30.68 52.80 15.11
C ARG A 730 -30.05 52.38 16.46
N THR A 731 -28.71 52.55 16.60
CA THR A 731 -27.93 52.94 17.83
C THR A 731 -28.04 52.12 19.14
N TRP A 732 -27.11 52.15 20.12
CA TRP A 732 -25.67 52.49 20.24
C TRP A 732 -25.33 52.37 21.74
N THR A 733 -24.10 51.97 22.11
CA THR A 733 -23.17 52.84 22.86
C THR A 733 -21.83 52.16 23.12
N ARG A 734 -20.78 53.00 23.21
CA ARG A 734 -19.42 52.61 23.59
C ARG A 734 -19.22 52.77 25.10
N ARG A 735 -18.35 51.96 25.70
CA ARG A 735 -17.26 52.46 26.56
C ARG A 735 -15.93 51.83 26.14
N ARG A 736 -14.83 52.56 26.38
CA ARG A 736 -13.53 52.37 25.71
C ARG A 736 -12.43 52.95 26.64
N LYS A 737 -11.28 52.26 26.78
CA LYS A 737 -10.03 52.71 27.47
C LYS A 737 -10.12 52.80 29.02
N LEU A 738 -9.06 52.68 29.83
CA LEU A 738 -7.59 52.51 29.67
C LEU A 738 -7.12 51.23 30.42
N LEU A 739 -6.02 50.50 30.13
CA LEU A 739 -4.57 50.77 29.88
C LEU A 739 -3.70 50.91 31.16
N CYS A 740 -2.55 50.19 31.13
CA CYS A 740 -1.35 50.21 32.02
C CYS A 740 -1.38 49.40 33.34
N ILE A 741 -0.49 48.39 33.45
CA ILE A 741 0.57 48.21 34.48
C ILE A 741 1.37 46.90 34.27
N LEU A 742 2.71 47.01 34.20
CA LEU A 742 3.76 45.98 34.40
C LEU A 742 3.96 44.80 33.40
N LEU A 743 4.55 45.12 32.24
CA LEU A 743 5.91 44.66 31.91
C LEU A 743 6.79 45.90 32.11
N PRO A 744 7.74 45.96 33.09
CA PRO A 744 9.12 45.52 32.80
C PRO A 744 10.01 45.18 34.04
N ILE A 745 10.21 43.89 34.32
CA ILE A 745 11.31 43.31 35.13
C ILE A 745 11.49 41.89 34.55
N LEU A 746 12.62 41.36 34.10
CA LEU A 746 14.00 41.80 33.79
C LEU A 746 14.54 40.61 32.93
N VAL A 747 15.09 40.68 31.72
CA VAL A 747 16.19 41.50 31.19
C VAL A 747 17.49 41.41 32.03
N LEU A 748 17.63 40.37 32.88
CA LEU A 748 18.89 39.97 33.53
C LEU A 748 19.08 38.43 33.54
N GLY A 749 18.84 37.78 32.39
CA GLY A 749 19.06 36.33 32.22
C GLY A 749 19.84 35.90 30.97
N ILE A 750 20.13 36.82 30.03
CA ILE A 750 20.61 36.49 28.67
C ILE A 750 21.99 37.11 28.35
N LEU A 751 22.68 37.72 29.33
CA LEU A 751 23.96 38.43 29.10
C LEU A 751 25.07 38.09 30.12
N ALA A 752 25.08 36.87 30.65
CA ALA A 752 26.20 36.33 31.42
C ALA A 752 26.17 34.80 31.51
N LEU A 753 26.45 34.10 30.39
CA LEU A 753 27.04 32.75 30.36
C LEU A 753 27.44 32.30 28.93
N ALA A 754 27.98 33.23 28.14
CA ALA A 754 28.71 32.92 26.92
C ALA A 754 30.09 33.58 27.02
N LEU A 755 31.06 32.87 27.61
CA LEU A 755 32.52 33.07 27.52
C LEU A 755 33.25 32.03 28.39
N GLY A 756 33.84 31.00 27.75
CA GLY A 756 34.58 29.89 28.39
C GLY A 756 33.66 28.70 28.75
N LEU A 757 33.65 27.55 28.07
CA LEU A 757 34.62 26.97 27.12
C LEU A 757 35.98 26.60 27.77
N GLY A 758 36.20 25.30 27.98
CA GLY A 758 37.54 24.70 28.13
C GLY A 758 37.83 23.96 29.46
N LEU A 759 38.14 22.65 29.31
CA LEU A 759 38.75 21.72 30.29
C LEU A 759 37.92 21.39 31.56
N GLY A 760 37.84 20.15 32.04
CA GLY A 760 38.43 18.89 31.56
C GLY A 760 38.86 17.98 32.72
N LEU A 761 38.39 16.72 32.69
CA LEU A 761 38.98 15.52 33.30
C LEU A 761 39.14 15.37 34.84
N THR A 762 38.50 14.31 35.35
CA THR A 762 39.05 13.21 36.20
C THR A 762 39.12 13.25 37.75
N LEU A 763 38.88 12.05 38.31
CA LEU A 763 39.24 11.48 39.64
C LEU A 763 38.48 12.04 40.87
N GLY A 764 37.75 11.25 41.69
CA GLY A 764 37.63 9.79 41.84
C GLY A 764 37.45 9.39 43.33
N ARG A 765 36.80 8.23 43.60
CA ARG A 765 36.68 7.53 44.92
C ARG A 765 35.96 8.32 46.04
N SER A 766 35.36 7.75 47.10
CA SER A 766 35.32 6.39 47.69
C SER A 766 34.23 6.36 48.78
N ASP A 767 33.55 5.28 49.16
CA ASP A 767 33.32 3.89 48.69
C ASP A 767 32.01 3.39 49.45
N ASP A 768 31.51 2.15 49.25
CA ASP A 768 30.45 1.40 50.02
C ASP A 768 28.93 1.71 49.86
N ASP A 769 28.17 0.79 49.24
CA ASP A 769 27.24 -0.15 49.93
C ASP A 769 26.79 -1.28 48.94
N ASP A 770 26.83 -2.55 49.39
CA ASP A 770 26.37 -3.73 48.64
C ASP A 770 24.83 -3.90 48.74
N ASP A 771 24.16 -4.34 47.66
CA ASP A 771 23.26 -5.51 47.64
C ASP A 771 22.59 -5.72 46.26
N ASP A 772 22.58 -6.98 45.80
CA ASP A 772 21.94 -7.58 44.61
C ASP A 772 21.08 -6.70 43.67
N ASP A 773 21.54 -6.52 42.42
CA ASP A 773 20.67 -6.24 41.27
C ASP A 773 20.86 -7.30 40.17
N GLY A 774 19.82 -8.14 39.98
CA GLY A 774 19.76 -9.12 38.91
C GLY A 774 19.33 -8.46 37.61
N GLY A 775 20.30 -7.95 36.84
CA GLY A 775 20.08 -7.17 35.63
C GLY A 775 19.07 -7.77 34.65
N ASN A 776 17.99 -7.02 34.42
CA ASN A 776 17.00 -7.26 33.38
C ASN A 776 17.54 -6.73 32.04
N ASP A 777 18.23 -7.57 31.28
CA ASP A 777 18.81 -7.19 29.99
C ASP A 777 17.74 -7.18 28.88
N ASP A 778 17.43 -5.99 28.38
CA ASP A 778 16.24 -5.69 27.57
C ASP A 778 16.50 -5.91 26.07
N THR A 779 17.17 -7.02 25.73
CA THR A 779 17.63 -7.30 24.36
C THR A 779 16.47 -7.74 23.46
N SER A 780 16.15 -6.95 22.43
CA SER A 780 15.29 -7.38 21.33
C SER A 780 15.84 -8.69 20.70
N PRO A 781 14.96 -9.66 20.35
CA PRO A 781 15.41 -10.96 19.86
C PRO A 781 16.02 -10.85 18.45
N PRO A 782 17.04 -11.67 18.12
CA PRO A 782 17.67 -11.67 16.80
C PRO A 782 16.67 -11.79 15.65
N LEU A 783 16.80 -10.91 14.65
CA LEU A 783 16.00 -10.94 13.43
C LEU A 783 16.23 -12.25 12.64
N PRO A 784 15.26 -12.74 11.85
CA PRO A 784 15.47 -13.91 11.02
C PRO A 784 16.40 -13.59 9.85
N SER A 785 17.43 -14.42 9.63
CA SER A 785 18.28 -14.29 8.43
C SER A 785 17.47 -14.42 7.13
N PRO A 786 17.80 -13.66 6.08
CA PRO A 786 17.15 -13.79 4.78
C PRO A 786 17.33 -15.21 4.18
N ASN A 787 16.27 -15.75 3.58
CA ASN A 787 16.30 -17.07 2.93
C ASN A 787 17.02 -17.09 1.55
N THR A 788 17.77 -16.02 1.22
CA THR A 788 18.43 -15.81 -0.07
C THR A 788 19.94 -15.73 0.13
N THR A 789 20.70 -16.56 -0.57
CA THR A 789 22.16 -16.46 -0.61
C THR A 789 22.59 -15.38 -1.60
N LEU A 790 23.28 -14.33 -1.13
CA LEU A 790 23.81 -13.29 -2.01
C LEU A 790 24.93 -13.83 -2.94
N PRO A 791 25.12 -13.26 -4.14
CA PRO A 791 26.22 -13.64 -5.04
C PRO A 791 27.61 -13.33 -4.47
N TRP A 792 27.70 -12.35 -3.56
CA TRP A 792 28.90 -12.00 -2.83
C TRP A 792 28.55 -11.52 -1.42
N THR A 793 29.41 -11.88 -0.47
CA THR A 793 29.55 -11.27 0.85
C THR A 793 31.04 -11.15 1.14
N PRO A 794 31.51 -10.10 1.84
CA PRO A 794 32.91 -10.00 2.22
C PRO A 794 33.26 -11.07 3.27
N ALA A 795 34.54 -11.43 3.39
CA ALA A 795 35.02 -12.45 4.32
C ALA A 795 35.78 -11.81 5.49
N VAL A 796 35.83 -12.49 6.64
CA VAL A 796 36.71 -12.10 7.76
C VAL A 796 38.14 -11.81 7.27
N SER A 797 38.71 -10.70 7.74
CA SER A 797 40.03 -10.19 7.33
C SER A 797 40.16 -9.86 5.82
N SER A 798 39.07 -9.55 5.12
CA SER A 798 39.12 -8.92 3.78
C SER A 798 39.88 -7.59 3.86
N THR A 799 41.00 -7.48 3.14
CA THR A 799 41.75 -6.22 3.01
C THR A 799 40.89 -5.15 2.33
N TRP A 800 40.95 -3.91 2.83
CA TRP A 800 40.09 -2.83 2.37
C TRP A 800 40.74 -1.45 2.44
N GLN A 801 40.08 -0.49 1.80
CA GLN A 801 40.37 0.94 1.80
C GLN A 801 39.02 1.66 1.74
N ILE A 802 38.89 2.78 2.45
CA ILE A 802 37.72 3.66 2.44
C ILE A 802 38.13 5.06 1.99
N ILE A 803 37.40 5.64 1.03
CA ILE A 803 37.67 6.97 0.47
C ILE A 803 36.34 7.67 0.19
N LEU A 804 35.93 8.60 1.06
CA LEU A 804 34.64 9.26 0.95
C LEU A 804 34.72 10.68 0.39
N SER A 805 35.78 11.43 0.69
CA SER A 805 35.85 12.85 0.28
C SER A 805 35.96 13.07 -1.23
N HIS A 806 36.59 12.17 -1.98
CA HIS A 806 36.76 12.27 -3.44
C HIS A 806 36.84 10.86 -4.08
N PRO A 807 36.32 10.64 -5.30
CA PRO A 807 36.37 9.33 -5.92
C PRO A 807 37.79 8.96 -6.41
N PRO A 808 38.20 7.68 -6.39
CA PRO A 808 39.54 7.27 -6.83
C PRO A 808 39.84 7.58 -8.31
N ASP A 809 40.96 8.25 -8.60
CA ASP A 809 41.43 8.44 -9.98
C ASP A 809 42.16 7.19 -10.48
N LEU A 810 41.47 6.44 -11.33
CA LEU A 810 42.00 5.24 -11.99
C LEU A 810 42.36 5.50 -13.47
N SER A 811 42.26 6.74 -13.97
CA SER A 811 42.33 7.10 -15.39
C SER A 811 43.62 6.68 -16.10
N SER A 812 44.72 6.52 -15.35
CA SER A 812 46.04 6.14 -15.86
C SER A 812 46.57 4.78 -15.36
N SER A 813 45.79 4.07 -14.52
CA SER A 813 46.28 2.97 -13.70
C SER A 813 45.75 1.58 -14.11
N SER A 814 46.64 0.58 -14.13
CA SER A 814 46.31 -0.82 -14.41
C SER A 814 46.29 -1.72 -13.16
N ALA A 815 46.31 -1.10 -11.98
CA ALA A 815 46.23 -1.68 -10.65
C ALA A 815 45.71 -0.60 -9.69
N THR A 816 45.30 -0.97 -8.47
CA THR A 816 44.99 0.00 -7.41
C THR A 816 46.17 0.12 -6.43
N THR A 817 46.34 1.31 -5.87
CA THR A 817 47.21 1.59 -4.73
C THR A 817 46.30 2.08 -3.60
N PRO A 818 46.20 1.41 -2.44
CA PRO A 818 46.75 0.09 -2.13
C PRO A 818 46.07 -1.04 -2.94
N ASN A 819 46.73 -2.20 -3.01
CA ASN A 819 46.20 -3.37 -3.73
C ASN A 819 45.30 -4.26 -2.84
N VAL A 820 44.18 -3.69 -2.38
CA VAL A 820 43.22 -4.36 -1.47
C VAL A 820 42.13 -5.13 -2.20
N SER A 821 41.28 -5.86 -1.47
CA SER A 821 40.14 -6.61 -2.02
C SER A 821 38.84 -5.81 -2.12
N VAL A 822 38.60 -4.89 -1.18
CA VAL A 822 37.38 -4.07 -1.09
C VAL A 822 37.74 -2.60 -1.12
N PHE A 823 36.97 -1.80 -1.83
CA PHE A 823 36.97 -0.33 -1.73
C PHE A 823 35.59 0.09 -1.22
N ASP A 824 35.56 0.97 -0.22
CA ASP A 824 34.36 1.68 0.22
C ASP A 824 34.45 3.14 -0.22
N ILE A 825 33.43 3.64 -0.92
CA ILE A 825 33.47 4.92 -1.63
C ILE A 825 32.10 5.58 -1.66
N ASP A 826 32.06 6.91 -1.73
CA ASP A 826 30.82 7.67 -1.75
C ASP A 826 29.91 7.29 -2.94
N LEU A 827 28.63 7.00 -2.63
CA LEU A 827 27.63 6.60 -3.61
C LEU A 827 27.33 7.68 -4.65
N PHE A 828 27.30 8.96 -4.28
CA PHE A 828 26.86 10.04 -5.14
C PHE A 828 28.00 10.54 -6.03
N ASP A 829 29.11 10.94 -5.41
CA ASP A 829 30.27 11.54 -6.07
C ASP A 829 31.00 10.54 -6.97
N THR A 830 31.00 9.24 -6.63
CA THR A 830 31.63 8.22 -7.48
C THR A 830 30.84 7.95 -8.76
N PRO A 831 31.42 8.13 -9.96
CA PRO A 831 30.79 7.72 -11.21
C PRO A 831 30.78 6.19 -11.36
N ALA A 832 29.71 5.63 -11.95
CA ALA A 832 29.61 4.19 -12.22
C ALA A 832 30.77 3.62 -13.06
N SER A 833 31.46 4.45 -13.86
CA SER A 833 32.67 4.06 -14.59
C SER A 833 33.84 3.71 -13.66
N THR A 834 33.98 4.39 -12.52
CA THR A 834 35.04 4.11 -11.52
C THR A 834 34.76 2.78 -10.83
N ILE A 835 33.51 2.50 -10.47
CA ILE A 835 33.06 1.21 -9.95
C ILE A 835 33.35 0.07 -10.94
N GLN A 836 32.97 0.25 -12.21
CA GLN A 836 33.28 -0.72 -13.27
C GLN A 836 34.78 -0.92 -13.48
N GLN A 837 35.60 0.13 -13.30
CA GLN A 837 37.05 0.02 -13.39
C GLN A 837 37.64 -0.75 -12.20
N LEU A 838 37.18 -0.48 -10.97
CA LEU A 838 37.51 -1.26 -9.77
C LEU A 838 37.15 -2.74 -9.96
N HIS A 839 35.95 -3.05 -10.46
CA HIS A 839 35.55 -4.42 -10.83
C HIS A 839 36.47 -5.05 -11.88
N SER A 840 36.88 -4.30 -12.90
CA SER A 840 37.81 -4.78 -13.93
C SER A 840 39.21 -5.13 -13.38
N LEU A 841 39.59 -4.47 -12.27
CA LEU A 841 40.81 -4.75 -11.50
C LEU A 841 40.60 -5.83 -10.41
N GLY A 842 39.44 -6.51 -10.41
CA GLY A 842 39.11 -7.61 -9.51
C GLY A 842 38.73 -7.16 -8.10
N LYS A 843 38.35 -5.89 -7.91
CA LYS A 843 37.92 -5.33 -6.62
C LYS A 843 36.43 -5.54 -6.40
N LYS A 844 36.04 -5.45 -5.13
CA LYS A 844 34.66 -5.32 -4.69
C LYS A 844 34.41 -3.92 -4.18
N VAL A 845 33.22 -3.40 -4.41
CA VAL A 845 32.86 -2.00 -4.12
C VAL A 845 31.68 -1.97 -3.15
N LEU A 846 31.93 -1.42 -1.97
CA LEU A 846 30.90 -0.92 -1.08
C LEU A 846 30.61 0.53 -1.44
N CYS A 847 29.36 0.93 -1.34
CA CYS A 847 28.92 2.28 -1.63
C CYS A 847 28.33 2.91 -0.37
N TYR A 848 29.06 3.88 0.16
CA TYR A 848 28.69 4.68 1.31
C TYR A 848 27.55 5.64 0.96
N PHE A 849 26.58 5.79 1.87
CA PHE A 849 25.71 6.96 1.94
C PHE A 849 25.18 7.11 3.37
N SER A 850 24.95 8.33 3.84
CA SER A 850 24.24 8.48 5.10
C SER A 850 22.79 8.00 4.97
N ALA A 851 22.38 7.10 5.87
CA ALA A 851 21.04 6.56 5.92
C ALA A 851 20.21 7.10 7.09
N GLY A 852 20.86 7.59 8.15
CA GLY A 852 20.21 8.21 9.32
C GLY A 852 20.40 9.72 9.46
N SER A 853 21.07 10.37 8.50
CA SER A 853 21.16 11.83 8.42
C SER A 853 20.82 12.38 7.03
N TYR A 854 20.39 13.64 7.02
CA TYR A 854 20.24 14.52 5.87
C TYR A 854 21.54 15.29 5.68
N GLU A 855 21.96 15.48 4.43
CA GLU A 855 23.21 16.13 4.01
C GLU A 855 22.85 17.22 2.98
N ASP A 856 23.01 18.51 3.29
CA ASP A 856 22.44 19.61 2.48
C ASP A 856 23.04 19.78 1.07
N TRP A 857 24.17 19.13 0.80
CA TRP A 857 24.89 19.15 -0.48
C TRP A 857 24.49 18.03 -1.45
N ARG A 858 23.68 17.05 -1.04
CA ARG A 858 23.30 15.91 -1.90
C ARG A 858 22.28 16.31 -2.96
N ASP A 859 22.36 15.71 -4.15
CA ASP A 859 21.44 15.95 -5.27
C ASP A 859 19.96 15.65 -4.92
N ASP A 860 19.70 14.83 -3.90
CA ASP A 860 18.37 14.48 -3.38
C ASP A 860 17.99 15.21 -2.08
N ALA A 861 18.78 16.18 -1.62
CA ALA A 861 18.52 16.95 -0.39
C ALA A 861 17.15 17.68 -0.42
N ASP A 862 16.75 18.22 -1.57
CA ASP A 862 15.45 18.86 -1.77
C ASP A 862 14.24 17.88 -1.69
N GLU A 863 14.46 16.57 -1.57
CA GLU A 863 13.40 15.58 -1.39
C GLU A 863 12.97 15.36 0.07
N PHE A 864 13.76 15.80 1.05
CA PHE A 864 13.45 15.68 2.48
C PHE A 864 12.49 16.79 2.92
N GLU A 865 11.45 16.44 3.68
CA GLU A 865 10.50 17.41 4.22
C GLU A 865 10.97 17.97 5.57
N ASP A 866 10.53 19.19 5.95
CA ASP A 866 10.82 19.79 7.27
C ASP A 866 10.48 18.86 8.46
N ALA A 867 9.55 17.90 8.26
CA ALA A 867 9.13 16.93 9.27
C ALA A 867 10.01 15.67 9.35
N ASP A 868 10.88 15.43 8.35
CA ASP A 868 11.87 14.34 8.37
C ASP A 868 13.11 14.71 9.21
N LEU A 869 13.32 16.00 9.45
CA LEU A 869 14.57 16.58 9.96
C LEU A 869 14.55 16.82 11.47
N GLY A 870 15.56 16.31 12.16
CA GLY A 870 15.82 16.53 13.57
C GLY A 870 16.84 17.64 13.86
N ASN A 871 17.57 17.45 14.95
CA ASN A 871 18.70 18.30 15.33
C ASN A 871 19.86 18.21 14.33
N ASP A 872 20.71 19.25 14.31
CA ASP A 872 22.00 19.23 13.60
C ASP A 872 22.93 18.13 14.20
N LEU A 873 23.74 17.48 13.37
CA LEU A 873 24.79 16.58 13.87
C LEU A 873 25.94 17.40 14.49
N ASP A 874 26.43 17.00 15.67
CA ASP A 874 27.57 17.68 16.29
C ASP A 874 28.85 17.38 15.50
N GLY A 875 29.61 18.42 15.18
CA GLY A 875 30.81 18.33 14.33
C GLY A 875 30.59 18.48 12.83
N TRP A 876 29.37 18.30 12.30
CA TRP A 876 29.08 18.19 10.85
C TRP A 876 28.09 19.27 10.37
N PRO A 877 28.56 20.46 9.92
CA PRO A 877 27.68 21.55 9.51
C PRO A 877 26.95 21.26 8.20
N GLY A 878 25.63 21.47 8.18
CA GLY A 878 24.77 21.14 7.03
C GLY A 878 24.13 19.75 7.16
N GLU A 879 24.52 18.97 8.16
CA GLU A 879 24.02 17.62 8.40
C GLU A 879 23.00 17.58 9.56
N LYS A 880 21.93 16.79 9.41
CA LYS A 880 20.82 16.69 10.40
C LYS A 880 20.33 15.27 10.59
N TRP A 881 19.95 14.89 11.81
CA TRP A 881 19.36 13.57 12.07
C TRP A 881 18.03 13.38 11.33
N LEU A 882 17.74 12.16 10.89
CA LEU A 882 16.51 11.82 10.16
C LEU A 882 15.54 10.97 10.98
N ASP A 883 14.24 11.22 10.81
CA ASP A 883 13.23 10.32 11.38
C ASP A 883 13.21 8.99 10.61
N LEU A 884 13.89 7.98 11.18
CA LEU A 884 13.93 6.61 10.64
C LEU A 884 12.55 5.96 10.56
N LYS A 885 11.51 6.51 11.21
CA LYS A 885 10.11 6.07 11.11
C LYS A 885 9.40 6.65 9.87
N SER A 886 9.90 7.74 9.28
CA SER A 886 9.26 8.44 8.16
C SER A 886 9.17 7.57 6.90
N GLU A 887 7.99 7.57 6.27
CA GLU A 887 7.79 6.96 4.96
C GLU A 887 8.57 7.71 3.85
N ASN A 888 8.82 9.02 4.01
CA ASN A 888 9.58 9.79 3.03
C ASN A 888 11.09 9.50 3.12
N VAL A 889 11.66 9.48 4.33
CA VAL A 889 13.05 9.02 4.55
C VAL A 889 13.24 7.62 3.98
N ARG A 890 12.37 6.67 4.34
CA ARG A 890 12.43 5.29 3.80
C ARG A 890 12.31 5.27 2.27
N ARG A 891 11.48 6.12 1.65
CA ARG A 891 11.37 6.26 0.19
C ARG A 891 12.67 6.77 -0.45
N ILE A 892 13.29 7.82 0.10
CA ILE A 892 14.55 8.38 -0.41
C ILE A 892 15.67 7.33 -0.31
N MET A 893 15.74 6.64 0.82
CA MET A 893 16.79 5.67 1.11
C MET A 893 16.63 4.39 0.28
N LYS A 894 15.40 4.07 -0.13
CA LYS A 894 15.14 3.11 -1.21
C LYS A 894 15.74 3.57 -2.54
N THR A 895 15.54 4.83 -2.92
CA THR A 895 16.14 5.39 -4.15
C THR A 895 17.67 5.36 -4.11
N ARG A 896 18.29 5.70 -2.96
CA ARG A 896 19.76 5.58 -2.76
C ARG A 896 20.23 4.13 -2.94
N ILE A 897 19.54 3.14 -2.38
CA ILE A 897 19.86 1.71 -2.58
C ILE A 897 19.64 1.25 -4.04
N GLU A 898 18.58 1.72 -4.72
CA GLU A 898 18.34 1.43 -6.13
C GLU A 898 19.43 2.05 -7.03
N LEU A 899 19.91 3.26 -6.71
CA LEU A 899 21.05 3.91 -7.36
C LEU A 899 22.36 3.14 -7.13
N ALA A 900 22.60 2.60 -5.93
CA ALA A 900 23.76 1.76 -5.66
C ALA A 900 23.77 0.49 -6.54
N ALA A 901 22.61 -0.17 -6.68
CA ALA A 901 22.45 -1.30 -7.59
C ALA A 901 22.65 -0.91 -9.07
N GLU A 902 22.18 0.27 -9.49
CA GLU A 902 22.35 0.77 -10.86
C GLU A 902 23.81 1.12 -11.18
N LYS A 903 24.51 1.83 -10.28
CA LYS A 903 25.93 2.16 -10.43
C LYS A 903 26.83 0.92 -10.39
N GLY A 904 26.33 -0.19 -9.85
CA GLY A 904 26.99 -1.50 -9.86
C GLY A 904 27.76 -1.82 -8.57
N CYS A 905 27.37 -1.23 -7.45
CA CYS A 905 27.92 -1.57 -6.13
C CYS A 905 27.72 -3.06 -5.82
N ASP A 906 28.63 -3.66 -5.04
CA ASP A 906 28.48 -5.04 -4.53
C ASP A 906 27.82 -5.08 -3.14
N GLY A 907 27.85 -3.96 -2.43
CA GLY A 907 27.16 -3.74 -1.17
C GLY A 907 27.02 -2.25 -0.85
N VAL A 908 26.37 -1.96 0.26
CA VAL A 908 26.15 -0.59 0.76
C VAL A 908 26.59 -0.46 2.21
N ASP A 909 27.17 0.69 2.54
CA ASP A 909 27.48 1.11 3.91
C ASP A 909 26.56 2.28 4.31
N PRO A 910 25.43 2.00 4.99
CA PRO A 910 24.48 3.01 5.41
C PRO A 910 24.89 3.63 6.76
N ASP A 911 25.31 4.90 6.76
CA ASP A 911 25.75 5.60 7.98
C ASP A 911 24.61 6.15 8.84
N ASN A 912 24.94 6.60 10.04
CA ASN A 912 24.09 7.32 10.99
C ASN A 912 22.87 6.51 11.49
N VAL A 913 22.91 5.18 11.35
CA VAL A 913 21.87 4.24 11.84
C VAL A 913 21.90 4.06 13.37
N ASP A 914 22.80 4.76 14.06
CA ASP A 914 22.94 4.94 15.51
C ASP A 914 22.33 6.26 16.01
N ALA A 915 21.50 6.94 15.22
CA ALA A 915 20.80 8.18 15.60
C ALA A 915 20.11 8.12 16.99
N TYR A 916 19.67 6.94 17.42
CA TYR A 916 19.06 6.70 18.74
C TYR A 916 20.03 6.85 19.93
N GLN A 917 21.34 6.76 19.70
CA GLN A 917 22.38 6.97 20.72
C GLN A 917 22.77 8.47 20.85
N ASN A 918 22.19 9.34 20.01
CA ASN A 918 22.53 10.75 19.86
C ASN A 918 21.36 11.70 20.23
N ASP A 919 21.64 12.99 20.46
CA ASP A 919 20.61 14.03 20.67
C ASP A 919 19.91 14.39 19.34
N ASN A 920 19.11 13.45 18.83
CA ASN A 920 18.48 13.53 17.51
C ASN A 920 17.28 14.49 17.43
N GLY A 921 16.65 14.82 18.56
CA GLY A 921 15.45 15.68 18.60
C GLY A 921 14.16 15.05 18.04
N LEU A 922 14.15 13.73 17.79
CA LEU A 922 13.10 12.96 17.12
C LEU A 922 12.59 11.77 17.95
N ASP A 923 13.04 11.68 19.21
CA ASP A 923 12.78 10.58 20.15
C ASP A 923 13.02 9.18 19.51
N LEU A 924 14.12 9.03 18.75
CA LEU A 924 14.50 7.76 18.12
C LEU A 924 15.00 6.73 19.13
N THR A 925 14.63 5.48 18.91
CA THR A 925 14.99 4.34 19.76
C THR A 925 15.84 3.30 19.02
N SER A 926 16.46 2.39 19.76
CA SER A 926 17.17 1.23 19.20
C SER A 926 16.26 0.36 18.34
N GLU A 927 14.99 0.19 18.73
CA GLU A 927 14.00 -0.58 17.95
C GLU A 927 13.60 0.12 16.64
N ASP A 928 13.53 1.46 16.61
CA ASP A 928 13.33 2.21 15.35
C ASP A 928 14.46 1.91 14.36
N SER A 929 15.69 1.80 14.87
CA SER A 929 16.89 1.52 14.09
C SER A 929 16.99 0.04 13.67
N ILE A 930 16.58 -0.90 14.53
CA ILE A 930 16.41 -2.33 14.18
C ILE A 930 15.36 -2.48 13.06
N SER A 931 14.21 -1.81 13.18
CA SER A 931 13.14 -1.75 12.18
C SER A 931 13.62 -1.13 10.86
N TYR A 932 14.49 -0.14 10.95
CA TYR A 932 15.10 0.52 9.79
C TYR A 932 16.13 -0.37 9.10
N MET A 933 17.04 -1.01 9.83
CA MET A 933 17.97 -2.01 9.27
C MET A 933 17.26 -3.20 8.64
N ALA A 934 16.15 -3.67 9.23
CA ALA A 934 15.29 -4.68 8.62
C ALA A 934 14.68 -4.21 7.29
N PHE A 935 14.31 -2.93 7.20
CA PHE A 935 13.83 -2.32 5.96
C PHE A 935 14.95 -2.24 4.89
N LEU A 936 16.15 -1.75 5.23
CA LEU A 936 17.29 -1.70 4.31
C LEU A 936 17.72 -3.09 3.82
N SER A 937 17.66 -4.11 4.69
CA SER A 937 17.91 -5.52 4.31
C SER A 937 16.89 -6.06 3.30
N ASN A 938 15.61 -5.75 3.49
CA ASN A 938 14.55 -6.15 2.55
C ASN A 938 14.69 -5.51 1.16
N LEU A 939 15.40 -4.38 1.04
CA LEU A 939 15.71 -3.73 -0.24
C LEU A 939 16.99 -4.25 -0.89
N THR A 940 18.06 -4.41 -0.11
CA THR A 940 19.38 -4.86 -0.60
C THR A 940 19.38 -6.31 -1.07
N VAL A 941 18.69 -7.21 -0.36
CA VAL A 941 18.60 -8.65 -0.69
C VAL A 941 18.09 -8.93 -2.12
N PRO A 942 16.93 -8.42 -2.59
CA PRO A 942 16.46 -8.67 -3.96
C PRO A 942 17.34 -8.00 -5.04
N LEU A 943 18.12 -6.98 -4.67
CA LEU A 943 19.07 -6.29 -5.54
C LEU A 943 20.46 -6.94 -5.56
N ASN A 944 20.68 -7.99 -4.75
CA ASN A 944 21.95 -8.71 -4.59
C ASN A 944 23.08 -7.91 -3.93
N LEU A 945 22.75 -6.86 -3.18
CA LEU A 945 23.70 -6.04 -2.44
C LEU A 945 23.98 -6.63 -1.06
N ALA A 946 25.25 -6.66 -0.65
CA ALA A 946 25.61 -6.81 0.76
C ALA A 946 25.20 -5.55 1.55
N LEU A 947 25.00 -5.69 2.86
CA LEU A 947 24.53 -4.61 3.75
C LEU A 947 25.44 -4.54 4.98
N GLY A 948 26.02 -3.37 5.24
CA GLY A 948 26.79 -3.08 6.45
C GLY A 948 25.91 -2.77 7.67
N LEU A 949 26.53 -2.83 8.85
CA LEU A 949 26.10 -2.09 10.03
C LEU A 949 27.24 -1.13 10.41
N LYS A 950 26.97 0.17 10.33
CA LYS A 950 27.90 1.21 10.73
C LYS A 950 27.70 1.54 12.22
N ASN A 951 28.76 1.42 13.01
CA ASN A 951 28.76 1.64 14.47
C ASN A 951 27.59 0.90 15.16
N ALA A 952 26.67 1.60 15.85
CA ALA A 952 25.40 1.04 16.35
C ALA A 952 25.53 -0.27 17.17
N GLY A 953 26.53 -0.35 18.06
CA GLY A 953 26.91 -1.59 18.76
C GLY A 953 25.77 -2.29 19.53
N ASP A 954 24.91 -1.52 20.19
CA ASP A 954 23.83 -2.06 21.05
C ASP A 954 22.81 -2.92 20.29
N ILE A 955 22.62 -2.68 18.99
CA ILE A 955 21.66 -3.43 18.16
C ILE A 955 22.26 -4.64 17.45
N ILE A 956 23.56 -4.91 17.61
CA ILE A 956 24.25 -6.06 17.00
C ILE A 956 23.52 -7.39 17.28
N PRO A 957 23.13 -7.74 18.52
CA PRO A 957 22.40 -8.99 18.78
C PRO A 957 21.11 -9.13 17.96
N SER A 958 20.43 -8.00 17.68
CA SER A 958 19.20 -7.95 16.90
C SER A 958 19.45 -8.05 15.40
N VAL A 959 20.40 -7.28 14.85
CA VAL A 959 20.57 -7.10 13.39
C VAL A 959 21.66 -7.98 12.77
N LEU A 960 22.58 -8.55 13.55
CA LEU A 960 23.65 -9.45 13.06
C LEU A 960 23.16 -10.54 12.08
N PRO A 961 21.95 -11.13 12.20
CA PRO A 961 21.46 -12.11 11.23
C PRO A 961 21.13 -11.56 9.83
N ILE A 962 20.89 -10.25 9.66
CA ILE A 962 20.42 -9.61 8.42
C ILE A 962 21.47 -8.73 7.71
N VAL A 963 22.53 -8.32 8.43
CA VAL A 963 23.70 -7.61 7.88
C VAL A 963 24.82 -8.58 7.50
N HIS A 964 25.80 -8.11 6.72
CA HIS A 964 26.81 -8.96 6.07
C HIS A 964 28.26 -8.63 6.49
N PHE A 965 28.47 -7.43 7.03
CA PHE A 965 29.70 -6.92 7.63
C PHE A 965 29.32 -5.81 8.62
N SER A 966 30.29 -5.38 9.44
CA SER A 966 30.21 -4.11 10.15
C SER A 966 31.28 -3.17 9.61
N VAL A 967 30.98 -1.88 9.59
CA VAL A 967 32.00 -0.82 9.60
C VAL A 967 31.98 -0.20 10.99
N ASN A 968 33.14 -0.05 11.62
CA ASN A 968 33.25 0.56 12.93
C ASN A 968 34.38 1.60 12.94
N GLU A 969 34.13 2.69 13.66
CA GLU A 969 35.08 3.76 13.92
C GLU A 969 35.46 3.79 15.39
N GLU A 970 36.75 3.95 15.65
CA GLU A 970 37.31 4.33 16.95
C GLU A 970 37.05 3.37 18.14
N CYS A 971 36.77 2.07 17.91
CA CYS A 971 36.49 1.15 19.02
C CYS A 971 37.67 0.97 19.97
N VAL A 972 38.93 1.16 19.53
CA VAL A 972 40.11 1.08 20.41
C VAL A 972 40.17 2.33 21.27
N LYS A 973 39.95 3.50 20.66
CA LYS A 973 39.92 4.80 21.36
C LYS A 973 38.84 4.86 22.45
N TYR A 974 37.69 4.21 22.25
CA TYR A 974 36.59 4.15 23.22
C TYR A 974 36.54 2.85 24.06
N SER A 975 37.44 1.89 23.79
CA SER A 975 37.54 0.60 24.51
C SER A 975 36.28 -0.27 24.41
N GLU A 976 35.76 -0.41 23.20
CA GLU A 976 34.47 -1.07 22.90
C GLU A 976 34.55 -2.13 21.79
N CYS A 977 35.75 -2.54 21.36
CA CYS A 977 35.92 -3.49 20.25
C CYS A 977 35.28 -4.87 20.50
N ASP A 978 35.24 -5.34 21.76
CA ASP A 978 34.51 -6.55 22.17
C ASP A 978 33.03 -6.56 21.71
N THR A 979 32.38 -5.40 21.65
CA THR A 979 30.98 -5.25 21.18
C THR A 979 30.81 -5.71 19.73
N PHE A 980 31.85 -5.57 18.91
CA PHE A 980 31.85 -5.90 17.47
C PHE A 980 32.40 -7.30 17.16
N ALA A 981 33.07 -7.95 18.12
CA ALA A 981 33.57 -9.32 17.99
C ALA A 981 32.53 -10.37 17.50
N PRO A 982 31.22 -10.30 17.83
CA PRO A 982 30.21 -11.22 17.31
C PRO A 982 30.10 -11.30 15.78
N PHE A 983 30.53 -10.28 15.03
CA PHE A 983 30.65 -10.37 13.57
C PHE A 983 31.68 -11.42 13.16
N ILE A 984 32.87 -11.40 13.78
CA ILE A 984 33.95 -12.33 13.50
C ILE A 984 33.52 -13.76 13.85
N GLU A 985 32.84 -13.95 14.99
CA GLU A 985 32.26 -15.25 15.38
C GLU A 985 31.23 -15.77 14.37
N ALA A 986 30.40 -14.87 13.81
CA ALA A 986 29.44 -15.17 12.75
C ALA A 986 30.08 -15.35 11.36
N GLY A 987 31.40 -15.22 11.23
CA GLY A 987 32.13 -15.35 9.96
C GLY A 987 32.01 -14.13 9.04
N LYS A 988 31.71 -12.95 9.59
CA LYS A 988 31.53 -11.67 8.90
C LYS A 988 32.66 -10.71 9.28
N PRO A 989 33.22 -9.91 8.37
CA PRO A 989 34.26 -8.96 8.72
C PRO A 989 33.72 -7.76 9.49
N VAL A 990 34.57 -7.22 10.36
CA VAL A 990 34.51 -5.83 10.83
C VAL A 990 35.57 -5.06 10.06
N PHE A 991 35.13 -4.05 9.31
CA PHE A 991 35.96 -3.06 8.64
C PHE A 991 36.18 -1.91 9.62
N HIS A 992 37.37 -1.85 10.20
CA HIS A 992 37.65 -1.04 11.39
C HIS A 992 38.52 0.17 11.02
N ILE A 993 38.12 1.36 11.47
CA ILE A 993 38.80 2.63 11.21
C ILE A 993 39.24 3.26 12.54
N GLU A 994 40.48 3.72 12.60
CA GLU A 994 40.98 4.55 13.70
C GLU A 994 41.54 5.87 13.15
N TYR A 995 41.35 6.97 13.90
CA TYR A 995 41.76 8.33 13.51
C TYR A 995 42.87 8.92 14.43
N PRO A 996 44.07 8.30 14.50
CA PRO A 996 45.12 8.71 15.43
C PRO A 996 45.79 10.05 15.09
N ASP A 997 46.23 10.74 16.14
CA ASP A 997 47.01 11.98 16.07
C ASP A 997 48.25 11.84 15.17
N GLY A 998 48.23 12.51 14.02
CA GLY A 998 49.32 12.51 13.04
C GLY A 998 49.08 11.65 11.79
N ALA A 999 47.88 11.11 11.61
CA ALA A 999 47.44 10.55 10.33
C ALA A 999 47.69 11.52 9.15
N GLY A 1000 48.01 10.99 7.97
CA GLY A 1000 48.43 11.79 6.81
C GLY A 1000 49.94 12.08 6.72
N ALA A 1001 50.76 11.61 7.66
CA ALA A 1001 52.20 11.81 7.59
C ALA A 1001 52.86 11.00 6.45
N GLU A 1002 53.76 11.63 5.69
CA GLU A 1002 54.52 10.98 4.58
C GLU A 1002 55.32 9.74 5.00
N GLN A 1003 55.66 9.61 6.29
CA GLN A 1003 56.46 8.52 6.85
C GLN A 1003 55.64 7.61 7.77
N GLY A 1004 54.31 7.77 7.78
CA GLY A 1004 53.42 7.10 8.72
C GLY A 1004 53.44 7.71 10.11
N LEU A 1005 52.60 7.12 10.95
CA LEU A 1005 52.45 7.41 12.36
C LEU A 1005 53.73 7.03 13.12
N LYS A 1006 53.89 7.61 14.30
CA LYS A 1006 54.94 7.19 15.22
C LYS A 1006 54.60 5.81 15.79
N ASN A 1007 55.62 5.00 16.06
CA ASN A 1007 55.46 3.64 16.60
C ASN A 1007 54.62 3.54 17.89
N ASP A 1008 54.50 4.61 18.68
CA ASP A 1008 53.63 4.66 19.85
C ASP A 1008 52.15 4.81 19.45
N ALA A 1009 51.82 5.76 18.57
CA ALA A 1009 50.46 5.92 18.04
C ALA A 1009 50.01 4.72 17.18
N LEU A 1010 50.86 4.26 16.25
CA LEU A 1010 50.63 3.05 15.45
C LEU A 1010 50.47 1.81 16.34
N GLY A 1011 51.26 1.71 17.42
CA GLY A 1011 51.16 0.62 18.37
C GLY A 1011 49.85 0.64 19.16
N GLN A 1012 49.37 1.83 19.54
CA GLN A 1012 48.12 1.99 20.30
C GLN A 1012 46.87 1.67 19.47
N SER A 1013 46.71 2.28 18.28
CA SER A 1013 45.52 2.05 17.43
C SER A 1013 45.46 0.66 16.78
N CYS A 1014 46.50 -0.16 16.94
CA CYS A 1014 46.58 -1.53 16.43
C CYS A 1014 46.86 -2.56 17.53
N ASP A 1015 46.80 -2.18 18.80
CA ASP A 1015 46.87 -3.14 19.90
C ASP A 1015 45.61 -4.02 19.89
N ARG A 1016 45.76 -5.24 20.40
CA ARG A 1016 44.67 -6.22 20.58
C ARG A 1016 44.52 -6.64 22.04
N GLU A 1017 45.36 -6.11 22.92
CA GLU A 1017 45.25 -6.22 24.37
C GLU A 1017 44.85 -4.85 24.95
N GLY A 1018 44.18 -4.82 26.10
CA GLY A 1018 43.75 -3.57 26.73
C GLY A 1018 42.63 -2.90 25.94
N ASP A 1019 42.82 -1.65 25.56
CA ASP A 1019 41.77 -0.83 24.92
C ASP A 1019 41.29 -1.43 23.57
N GLY A 1020 42.09 -2.31 22.93
CA GLY A 1020 41.75 -3.02 21.69
C GLY A 1020 41.31 -4.49 21.86
N GLU A 1021 41.01 -4.94 23.09
CA GLU A 1021 40.49 -6.29 23.36
C GLU A 1021 39.21 -6.57 22.55
N GLY A 1022 39.13 -7.74 21.91
CA GLY A 1022 38.02 -8.13 21.01
C GLY A 1022 38.22 -7.83 19.53
N SER A 1023 39.26 -7.06 19.15
CA SER A 1023 39.56 -6.71 17.75
C SER A 1023 40.20 -7.84 16.92
N GLU A 1024 40.31 -9.06 17.45
CA GLU A 1024 40.95 -10.19 16.75
C GLU A 1024 40.25 -10.58 15.45
N GLY A 1025 40.86 -10.19 14.33
CA GLY A 1025 40.40 -10.55 12.98
C GLY A 1025 39.74 -9.38 12.25
N PHE A 1026 39.60 -8.22 12.91
CA PHE A 1026 39.16 -6.98 12.29
C PHE A 1026 40.12 -6.57 11.18
N SER A 1027 39.57 -5.96 10.14
CA SER A 1027 40.32 -5.36 9.05
C SER A 1027 40.58 -3.89 9.40
N THR A 1028 41.64 -3.60 10.16
CA THR A 1028 41.96 -2.23 10.60
C THR A 1028 42.64 -1.40 9.52
N VAL A 1029 42.19 -0.16 9.33
CA VAL A 1029 42.86 0.93 8.61
C VAL A 1029 43.00 2.14 9.53
N LEU A 1030 44.13 2.83 9.43
CA LEU A 1030 44.36 4.11 10.10
C LEU A 1030 44.17 5.21 9.05
N LYS A 1031 43.30 6.16 9.35
CA LYS A 1031 42.80 7.16 8.40
C LYS A 1031 42.95 8.57 8.97
N LYS A 1032 42.85 9.57 8.10
CA LYS A 1032 42.48 10.92 8.51
C LYS A 1032 40.95 11.02 8.59
N MET A 1033 40.45 11.98 9.39
CA MET A 1033 39.02 12.22 9.53
C MET A 1033 38.33 12.58 8.21
N GLU A 1034 39.03 13.24 7.27
CA GLU A 1034 38.47 13.58 5.95
C GLU A 1034 38.41 12.39 4.97
N LEU A 1035 38.69 11.16 5.44
CA LEU A 1035 38.59 9.90 4.70
C LEU A 1035 39.07 9.99 3.23
N ASP A 1036 40.26 10.55 3.03
CA ASP A 1036 40.83 10.77 1.69
C ASP A 1036 41.64 9.56 1.19
N GLY A 1037 42.43 9.75 0.13
CA GLY A 1037 43.26 8.70 -0.46
C GLY A 1037 44.33 8.10 0.46
N TRP A 1038 44.75 8.77 1.55
CA TRP A 1038 45.81 8.31 2.46
C TRP A 1038 45.31 7.18 3.37
N VAL A 1039 46.14 6.16 3.59
CA VAL A 1039 45.89 5.10 4.58
C VAL A 1039 47.20 4.55 5.13
N GLU A 1040 47.17 4.17 6.40
CA GLU A 1040 48.21 3.35 7.02
C GLU A 1040 47.61 2.07 7.61
N TYR A 1041 48.32 0.95 7.47
CA TYR A 1041 47.90 -0.36 8.00
C TYR A 1041 48.75 -0.74 9.23
N CYS A 1042 48.23 -1.65 10.06
CA CYS A 1042 48.89 -2.10 11.28
C CYS A 1042 50.24 -2.84 11.10
N ASP A 1043 50.69 -3.08 9.86
CA ASP A 1043 52.05 -3.54 9.57
C ASP A 1043 53.05 -2.38 9.33
N GLY A 1044 52.59 -1.13 9.43
CA GLY A 1044 53.34 0.09 9.15
C GLY A 1044 53.47 0.43 7.66
N SER A 1045 52.69 -0.20 6.79
CA SER A 1045 52.61 0.21 5.39
C SER A 1045 51.70 1.43 5.22
N VAL A 1046 52.23 2.45 4.55
CA VAL A 1046 51.55 3.71 4.23
C VAL A 1046 51.38 3.77 2.73
N GLU A 1047 50.15 3.96 2.27
CA GLU A 1047 49.79 4.02 0.86
C GLU A 1047 48.86 5.21 0.60
N VAL A 1048 48.92 5.75 -0.62
CA VAL A 1048 48.04 6.86 -1.03
C VAL A 1048 47.39 6.50 -2.36
N THR A 1049 46.07 6.53 -2.36
CA THR A 1049 45.24 6.43 -3.57
C THR A 1049 45.18 7.81 -4.21
N ASP A 1050 45.51 7.93 -5.50
CA ASP A 1050 45.22 9.17 -6.24
C ASP A 1050 43.69 9.33 -6.35
N VAL A 1051 43.17 10.56 -6.18
CA VAL A 1051 41.73 10.88 -6.21
C VAL A 1051 41.43 11.96 -7.26
N ASP A 1052 40.20 11.99 -7.77
CA ASP A 1052 39.76 13.01 -8.72
C ASP A 1052 39.31 14.29 -7.98
N GLU A 1053 40.28 15.18 -7.73
CA GLU A 1053 40.12 16.53 -7.15
C GLU A 1053 39.14 17.46 -7.90
N ALA A 1054 38.47 16.99 -8.96
CA ALA A 1054 37.40 17.72 -9.65
C ALA A 1054 35.98 17.33 -9.19
N VAL A 1055 35.82 16.31 -8.32
CA VAL A 1055 34.53 15.75 -7.88
C VAL A 1055 34.58 15.40 -6.38
N GLY A 1056 33.60 15.83 -5.59
CA GLY A 1056 33.58 15.66 -4.14
C GLY A 1056 34.05 16.91 -3.38
N GLY A 1057 34.52 16.71 -2.14
CA GLY A 1057 35.06 17.77 -1.28
C GLY A 1057 33.98 18.67 -0.65
N HIS A 1058 32.93 18.07 -0.10
CA HIS A 1058 31.80 18.78 0.52
C HIS A 1058 32.01 19.14 2.01
N ASP A 1059 33.02 18.55 2.66
CA ASP A 1059 33.37 18.73 4.08
C ASP A 1059 34.32 19.93 4.38
#